data_AF-A0A388PQX7-F1
#
_entry.id   AF-A0A388PQX7-F1
#
_cell.length_a   1.000
_cell.length_b   1.000
_cell.length_c   1.000
_cell.angle_alpha   90.00
_cell.angle_beta   90.00
_cell.angle_gamma   90.00
#
_symmetry.space_group_name_H-M   'P 1'
#
loop_
_entity.id
_entity.type
_entity.pdbx_description
1 polymer ?
#
loop_
_entity_poly.entity_id
_entity_poly.type
_entity_poly.pdbx_seq_one_letter_code
_entity_poly.pdbx_strand_id
1 'polypeptide(L)'
;MRAPLEPKPLPTKKPSSQGANGEAILIGILLPVLVAAAWFGYAVYDRTLHPRELTEKDGAPSLIDDVAGFFGGKTAPAAVTETVPGTTAGTGPAVEPPIKPTGPATAVTPTVKEALPALAPRPYPFDSISRRDPQCRATLLADTKARVYDGKWESHYDRLRYGLYPALTATSATDGARRFDDLWESNYFAIGLTQADFVRQVTPKTLREFMTDEQVQPFLIELLGDAERMELFLANVKPGDNLGNALRVWARLANDDAKELKGKYVNLQVATALVFDQKFTFARARDPKHERFTVDALERYRYFRDNAQRQRLETDLKKLEPYELIWVVSAEATTEEMEWALKENDLRKLKLANGDQQKDWSEAYPMINYRMDFVTGAKPPKAPPGKKAYKPLAESFTRGTLEEILEVGGICMDQSHFGTTAARAYGIPAASVGGDGNRGGHAWFAYLMPNHQWNMGNGFRPFNEPRNLPGTGRYADGYANGHTRDPQTGRSIGEFEVQITGDPKRRMKSHYEKAFRLRLAARVYAANTDQEGRYACLRFATHAAELSIDAWKEAAACLEDLGPKADHERWRGFLRDMRVAFNVSDEDKRWPDMLAIADGYAEKHVWTDPKMTPEQIFKECRQSYEVFMREKKRLHGDTMDKTRYDLIVLAAERTARQLVKDTTPKGQENLFFYLRHALQDNREHLPTFRGLLDNFYAAVKGNKKLERFFLEEMRRIYVREMEDTGNDVFRMKTVLGLIDVMLPYFGKCDEPELGRKLVHDKEKIQKELDKLRKQ
;
A
#
# COMPACT_ATOMS: atom_id res chain seq x y z
N MET A 1 -38.62 -39.05 39.05
CA MET A 1 -38.35 -40.34 39.74
C MET A 1 -37.59 -41.26 38.80
N ARG A 2 -36.62 -42.01 39.36
CA ARG A 2 -35.72 -43.03 38.76
C ARG A 2 -34.47 -42.52 38.01
N ALA A 3 -33.51 -42.04 38.82
CA ALA A 3 -32.23 -42.67 39.21
C ALA A 3 -31.34 -43.42 38.16
N PRO A 4 -30.01 -43.40 38.37
CA PRO A 4 -28.96 -43.57 37.36
C PRO A 4 -28.39 -45.01 37.31
N LEU A 5 -27.63 -45.33 36.25
CA LEU A 5 -26.84 -46.57 36.17
C LEU A 5 -25.34 -46.25 36.10
N GLU A 6 -24.65 -46.70 37.15
CA GLU A 6 -23.21 -46.71 37.35
C GLU A 6 -22.46 -47.77 36.49
N PRO A 7 -21.12 -47.66 36.36
CA PRO A 7 -20.32 -48.34 35.35
C PRO A 7 -19.90 -49.77 35.77
N LYS A 8 -19.58 -50.62 34.79
CA LYS A 8 -18.97 -51.96 35.01
C LYS A 8 -17.49 -52.00 34.63
N PRO A 9 -16.66 -52.81 35.35
CA PRO A 9 -15.20 -52.72 35.36
C PRO A 9 -14.46 -53.57 34.30
N LEU A 10 -13.18 -53.23 34.13
CA LEU A 10 -12.14 -53.82 33.27
C LEU A 10 -11.90 -55.33 33.47
N PRO A 11 -11.33 -56.02 32.46
CA PRO A 11 -10.40 -57.12 32.68
C PRO A 11 -8.94 -56.69 32.49
N THR A 12 -8.13 -57.06 33.48
CA THR A 12 -6.67 -57.03 33.48
C THR A 12 -6.09 -58.16 32.62
N LYS A 13 -5.02 -57.88 31.87
CA LYS A 13 -4.02 -58.90 31.49
C LYS A 13 -2.61 -58.30 31.55
N LYS A 14 -1.74 -59.00 32.28
CA LYS A 14 -0.34 -58.71 32.61
C LYS A 14 0.60 -59.41 31.58
N PRO A 15 1.93 -59.23 31.67
CA PRO A 15 2.82 -58.86 30.57
C PRO A 15 3.47 -60.06 29.88
N SER A 16 4.01 -59.85 28.67
CA SER A 16 5.03 -60.72 28.09
C SER A 16 6.31 -59.95 27.83
N SER A 17 7.39 -60.59 28.27
CA SER A 17 8.76 -60.15 28.43
C SER A 17 9.57 -60.07 27.12
N GLN A 18 10.46 -59.07 27.11
CA GLN A 18 11.88 -59.11 26.74
C GLN A 18 12.35 -59.84 25.46
N GLY A 19 12.98 -59.07 24.59
CA GLY A 19 14.08 -59.47 23.72
C GLY A 19 14.88 -58.21 23.35
N ALA A 20 16.11 -58.13 23.83
CA ALA A 20 16.96 -56.94 23.86
C ALA A 20 17.99 -56.89 22.72
N ASN A 21 18.55 -55.69 22.56
CA ASN A 21 19.87 -55.34 22.01
C ASN A 21 20.01 -54.98 20.52
N GLY A 22 20.49 -53.76 20.30
CA GLY A 22 21.00 -53.25 19.03
C GLY A 22 21.02 -51.73 18.98
N GLU A 23 21.95 -51.11 19.71
CA GLU A 23 22.24 -49.67 19.64
C GLU A 23 22.72 -49.21 18.26
N ALA A 24 22.56 -47.90 18.03
CA ALA A 24 23.26 -47.04 17.08
C ALA A 24 22.86 -47.15 15.59
N ILE A 25 22.03 -46.19 15.15
CA ILE A 25 22.45 -45.08 14.26
C ILE A 25 21.58 -43.86 14.63
N LEU A 26 22.16 -42.98 15.44
CA LEU A 26 21.79 -41.57 15.53
C LEU A 26 22.20 -40.90 14.20
N ILE A 27 21.47 -39.82 13.85
CA ILE A 27 21.63 -38.91 12.68
C ILE A 27 20.69 -39.29 11.51
N GLY A 28 19.53 -38.61 11.44
CA GLY A 28 18.67 -38.73 10.24
C GLY A 28 17.24 -38.17 10.29
N ILE A 29 16.75 -37.58 11.40
CA ILE A 29 15.32 -37.15 11.52
C ILE A 29 15.17 -35.67 11.95
N LEU A 30 16.14 -34.81 11.65
CA LEU A 30 16.05 -33.37 12.01
C LEU A 30 16.22 -32.38 10.85
N LEU A 31 16.20 -32.83 9.58
CA LEU A 31 16.47 -31.93 8.44
C LEU A 31 15.35 -31.69 7.40
N PRO A 32 14.21 -32.39 7.31
CA PRO A 32 13.18 -32.02 6.31
C PRO A 32 12.13 -31.00 6.81
N VAL A 33 12.07 -30.72 8.11
CA VAL A 33 11.03 -29.84 8.72
C VAL A 33 11.39 -28.34 8.61
N LEU A 34 12.62 -28.00 8.22
CA LEU A 34 13.15 -26.63 8.27
C LEU A 34 13.20 -25.90 6.91
N VAL A 35 12.85 -26.52 5.78
CA VAL A 35 13.09 -25.92 4.44
C VAL A 35 11.83 -25.36 3.76
N ALA A 36 10.61 -25.76 4.15
CA ALA A 36 9.36 -25.25 3.57
C ALA A 36 8.83 -23.94 4.21
N ALA A 37 9.43 -23.49 5.32
CA ALA A 37 9.13 -22.21 5.97
C ALA A 37 10.01 -21.05 5.44
N ALA A 38 10.92 -21.32 4.50
CA ALA A 38 12.11 -20.49 4.30
C ALA A 38 12.00 -19.36 3.25
N TRP A 39 10.91 -19.22 2.47
CA TRP A 39 10.87 -18.17 1.43
C TRP A 39 9.84 -17.05 1.62
N PHE A 40 8.60 -17.33 2.04
CA PHE A 40 7.65 -16.27 2.47
C PHE A 40 7.60 -16.08 3.98
N GLY A 41 8.08 -17.08 4.75
CA GLY A 41 8.43 -16.88 6.15
C GLY A 41 9.47 -15.78 6.26
N TYR A 42 10.52 -15.72 5.44
CA TYR A 42 11.63 -14.77 5.62
C TYR A 42 11.23 -13.28 5.77
N ALA A 43 10.25 -12.77 5.03
CA ALA A 43 9.84 -11.36 5.15
C ALA A 43 8.94 -11.04 6.36
N VAL A 44 8.25 -12.05 6.92
CA VAL A 44 7.37 -11.91 8.09
C VAL A 44 8.04 -12.46 9.37
N TYR A 45 8.92 -13.44 9.23
CA TYR A 45 9.68 -14.17 10.25
C TYR A 45 10.90 -13.37 10.75
N ASP A 46 11.62 -12.65 9.87
CA ASP A 46 12.78 -11.82 10.24
C ASP A 46 12.40 -10.76 11.29
N ARG A 47 11.21 -10.17 11.17
CA ARG A 47 10.67 -9.21 12.14
C ARG A 47 10.23 -9.84 13.47
N THR A 48 10.04 -11.15 13.52
CA THR A 48 9.49 -11.85 14.70
C THR A 48 10.51 -12.64 15.51
N LEU A 49 11.67 -13.01 14.94
CA LEU A 49 12.68 -13.84 15.63
C LEU A 49 14.07 -13.21 15.76
N HIS A 50 14.30 -12.05 15.15
CA HIS A 50 15.37 -11.14 15.55
C HIS A 50 14.76 -9.90 16.23
N PRO A 51 14.36 -9.96 17.52
CA PRO A 51 14.41 -8.75 18.30
C PRO A 51 15.84 -8.24 18.18
N ARG A 52 16.04 -6.97 17.83
CA ARG A 52 17.34 -6.30 17.97
C ARG A 52 17.95 -6.79 19.30
N GLU A 53 19.06 -7.53 19.25
CA GLU A 53 19.88 -7.63 20.44
C GLU A 53 20.26 -6.20 20.76
N LEU A 54 19.76 -5.71 21.90
CA LEU A 54 20.13 -4.42 22.45
C LEU A 54 21.57 -4.53 22.94
N THR A 55 22.52 -4.58 22.00
CA THR A 55 23.89 -4.16 22.29
C THR A 55 23.89 -2.64 22.32
N GLU A 56 24.40 -2.09 23.43
CA GLU A 56 24.32 -0.73 23.97
C GLU A 56 24.69 0.47 23.07
N LYS A 57 24.76 0.37 21.74
CA LYS A 57 25.33 1.45 20.92
C LYS A 57 24.58 2.00 19.71
N ASP A 58 23.42 1.49 19.32
CA ASP A 58 22.74 2.05 18.14
C ASP A 58 21.39 2.68 18.47
N GLY A 59 21.27 3.99 18.18
CA GLY A 59 20.02 4.72 18.10
C GLY A 59 19.12 4.10 17.04
N ALA A 60 18.24 3.20 17.50
CA ALA A 60 17.27 2.51 16.67
C ALA A 60 16.22 3.49 16.14
N PRO A 61 15.97 3.50 14.83
CA PRO A 61 15.01 4.40 14.24
C PRO A 61 13.58 3.81 14.48
N SER A 62 12.63 4.68 14.80
CA SER A 62 11.25 4.42 15.25
C SER A 62 10.36 3.81 14.14
N LEU A 63 9.11 3.44 14.42
CA LEU A 63 8.14 3.00 13.38
C LEU A 63 7.97 4.06 12.27
N ILE A 64 8.27 5.33 12.58
CA ILE A 64 8.30 6.45 11.63
C ILE A 64 9.48 6.33 10.68
N ASP A 65 10.57 5.70 11.04
CA ASP A 65 11.73 5.54 10.17
C ASP A 65 11.61 4.35 9.21
N ASP A 66 10.68 3.42 9.45
CA ASP A 66 10.23 2.48 8.42
C ASP A 66 9.24 3.15 7.44
N VAL A 67 8.52 4.19 7.88
CA VAL A 67 7.70 5.04 7.02
C VAL A 67 8.54 6.11 6.29
N ALA A 68 9.64 6.57 6.91
CA ALA A 68 10.53 7.62 6.40
C ALA A 68 11.74 7.06 5.64
N GLY A 69 12.21 5.84 5.96
CA GLY A 69 13.23 5.09 5.21
C GLY A 69 12.79 4.68 3.81
N PHE A 70 11.50 4.88 3.50
CA PHE A 70 10.93 4.88 2.16
C PHE A 70 11.48 6.02 1.27
N PHE A 71 12.06 7.08 1.85
CA PHE A 71 12.58 8.25 1.15
C PHE A 71 14.10 8.34 1.37
N GLY A 72 14.86 7.69 0.49
CA GLY A 72 16.32 7.52 0.60
C GLY A 72 17.08 8.77 1.06
N GLY A 73 17.60 8.73 2.28
CA GLY A 73 18.51 9.73 2.83
C GLY A 73 19.90 9.13 3.03
N LYS A 74 20.90 9.67 2.32
CA LYS A 74 22.33 9.41 2.60
C LYS A 74 22.73 10.17 3.86
N THR A 75 23.33 9.50 4.83
CA THR A 75 24.00 10.12 5.97
C THR A 75 25.41 10.57 5.58
N ALA A 76 25.78 11.78 6.00
CA ALA A 76 27.17 12.24 6.05
C ALA A 76 27.41 13.05 7.35
N PRO A 77 28.65 13.06 7.87
CA PRO A 77 28.92 13.21 9.31
C PRO A 77 29.13 14.67 9.78
N ALA A 78 29.04 14.81 11.11
CA ALA A 78 29.04 16.02 11.90
C ALA A 78 30.35 16.84 11.90
N ALA A 79 30.21 18.16 12.07
CA ALA A 79 31.25 19.05 12.59
C ALA A 79 30.62 20.08 13.54
N VAL A 80 31.33 20.36 14.63
CA VAL A 80 30.93 21.13 15.83
C VAL A 80 31.58 22.53 15.80
N THR A 81 31.09 23.41 16.70
CA THR A 81 31.59 24.71 17.21
C THR A 81 31.15 25.97 16.44
N GLU A 82 30.77 27.10 17.05
CA GLU A 82 30.52 27.53 18.44
C GLU A 82 29.72 28.86 18.38
N THR A 83 29.21 29.28 19.54
CA THR A 83 28.30 30.40 19.90
C THR A 83 28.93 31.81 19.70
N VAL A 84 28.27 32.99 19.79
CA VAL A 84 27.44 33.63 20.85
C VAL A 84 26.83 34.99 20.31
N PRO A 85 26.22 35.94 21.08
CA PRO A 85 24.78 36.29 21.05
C PRO A 85 24.46 37.79 20.77
N GLY A 86 23.18 38.18 20.88
CA GLY A 86 22.79 39.57 21.20
C GLY A 86 21.39 39.98 20.71
N THR A 87 20.36 39.83 21.55
CA THR A 87 19.67 40.89 22.33
C THR A 87 18.63 41.74 21.57
N THR A 88 17.33 41.45 21.80
CA THR A 88 16.30 42.28 22.51
C THR A 88 15.69 43.42 21.68
N ALA A 89 14.41 43.77 21.76
CA ALA A 89 13.21 43.29 22.46
C ALA A 89 12.03 44.18 22.03
N GLY A 90 10.80 43.70 22.26
CA GLY A 90 9.60 44.52 22.50
C GLY A 90 8.81 44.97 21.27
N THR A 91 7.48 45.04 21.26
CA THR A 91 6.45 44.77 22.27
C THR A 91 5.10 44.90 21.56
N GLY A 92 4.19 43.95 21.78
CA GLY A 92 2.80 44.26 22.08
C GLY A 92 1.81 44.54 20.93
N PRO A 93 0.51 44.52 21.23
CA PRO A 93 -0.45 43.65 20.54
C PRO A 93 -1.63 44.40 19.91
N ALA A 94 -2.31 43.83 18.91
CA ALA A 94 -3.76 44.05 18.70
C ALA A 94 -4.34 43.20 17.56
N VAL A 95 -5.20 42.25 17.95
CA VAL A 95 -6.54 41.90 17.45
C VAL A 95 -7.01 42.52 16.10
N GLU A 96 -7.36 41.61 15.16
CA GLU A 96 -8.36 41.56 14.04
C GLU A 96 -9.33 42.76 13.80
N PRO A 97 -10.00 42.95 12.61
CA PRO A 97 -10.23 42.06 11.43
C PRO A 97 -10.16 42.81 10.04
N PRO A 98 -11.02 42.51 9.04
CA PRO A 98 -10.71 41.94 7.72
C PRO A 98 -10.33 42.97 6.62
N ILE A 99 -9.40 42.64 5.72
CA ILE A 99 -9.01 43.55 4.62
C ILE A 99 -9.47 43.02 3.25
N LYS A 100 -10.40 43.77 2.64
CA LYS A 100 -10.78 43.75 1.21
C LYS A 100 -9.59 44.16 0.32
N PRO A 101 -9.58 43.75 -0.96
CA PRO A 101 -8.39 43.86 -1.81
C PRO A 101 -8.10 45.32 -2.18
N THR A 102 -6.89 45.78 -1.91
CA THR A 102 -6.39 47.08 -2.37
C THR A 102 -5.01 46.94 -3.00
N GLY A 103 -4.92 47.32 -4.28
CA GLY A 103 -3.67 47.61 -4.98
C GLY A 103 -3.59 46.99 -6.37
N PRO A 104 -3.31 47.76 -7.44
CA PRO A 104 -3.16 47.20 -8.78
C PRO A 104 -1.95 46.28 -8.83
N ALA A 105 -2.11 45.11 -9.43
CA ALA A 105 -1.04 44.15 -9.64
C ALA A 105 0.06 44.78 -10.49
N THR A 106 1.19 45.10 -9.86
CA THR A 106 2.42 45.38 -10.59
C THR A 106 2.82 44.08 -11.29
N ALA A 107 2.69 44.05 -12.61
CA ALA A 107 3.17 42.95 -13.43
C ALA A 107 4.68 42.79 -13.21
N VAL A 108 5.08 41.82 -12.39
CA VAL A 108 6.47 41.41 -12.29
C VAL A 108 6.74 40.54 -13.51
N THR A 109 7.36 41.12 -14.52
CA THR A 109 7.93 40.39 -15.65
C THR A 109 8.94 39.38 -15.08
N PRO A 110 8.77 38.07 -15.24
CA PRO A 110 9.73 37.11 -14.72
C PRO A 110 11.05 37.27 -15.48
N THR A 111 12.10 37.71 -14.80
CA THR A 111 13.45 37.75 -15.36
C THR A 111 13.95 36.30 -15.46
N VAL A 112 14.15 35.83 -16.68
CA VAL A 112 14.80 34.55 -17.00
C VAL A 112 16.17 34.53 -16.31
N LYS A 113 16.36 33.63 -15.34
CA LYS A 113 17.61 33.56 -14.54
C LYS A 113 18.71 32.69 -15.14
N GLU A 114 18.59 32.28 -16.39
CA GLU A 114 19.65 31.59 -17.12
C GLU A 114 19.67 32.05 -18.58
N ALA A 115 20.73 32.75 -18.99
CA ALA A 115 20.91 33.13 -20.38
C ALA A 115 21.18 31.88 -21.23
N LEU A 116 20.54 31.77 -22.40
CA LEU A 116 20.75 30.67 -23.33
C LEU A 116 22.25 30.42 -23.55
N PRO A 117 22.73 29.16 -23.50
CA PRO A 117 24.06 28.83 -23.98
C PRO A 117 24.20 29.30 -25.44
N ALA A 118 25.32 29.95 -25.78
CA ALA A 118 25.53 30.64 -27.06
C ALA A 118 25.44 29.76 -28.33
N LEU A 119 25.18 28.45 -28.19
CA LEU A 119 25.05 27.46 -29.28
C LEU A 119 23.75 26.63 -29.18
N ALA A 120 22.80 27.00 -28.31
CA ALA A 120 21.54 26.27 -28.18
C ALA A 120 20.61 26.53 -29.38
N PRO A 121 20.00 25.48 -29.98
CA PRO A 121 19.03 25.66 -31.04
C PRO A 121 17.80 26.43 -30.54
N ARG A 122 17.18 27.20 -31.45
CA ARG A 122 16.05 28.10 -31.11
C ARG A 122 14.92 27.30 -30.44
N PRO A 123 14.41 27.74 -29.27
CA PRO A 123 13.26 27.13 -28.61
C PRO A 123 12.05 27.04 -29.54
N TYR A 124 11.20 26.04 -29.35
CA TYR A 124 9.92 25.97 -30.05
C TYR A 124 8.99 27.06 -29.50
N PRO A 125 8.44 27.96 -30.33
CA PRO A 125 7.58 29.02 -29.82
C PRO A 125 6.20 28.44 -29.49
N PHE A 126 5.69 28.66 -28.29
CA PHE A 126 4.34 28.24 -27.84
C PHE A 126 3.44 29.43 -27.47
N ASP A 127 3.77 30.62 -27.97
CA ASP A 127 2.96 31.83 -27.81
C ASP A 127 1.59 31.73 -28.53
N SER A 128 0.74 32.72 -28.34
CA SER A 128 -0.62 32.75 -28.88
C SER A 128 -0.69 32.70 -30.42
N ILE A 129 0.33 33.20 -31.12
CA ILE A 129 0.39 33.22 -32.59
C ILE A 129 0.84 31.84 -33.07
N SER A 130 1.96 31.35 -32.53
CA SER A 130 2.58 30.07 -32.91
C SER A 130 1.66 28.87 -32.66
N ARG A 131 0.82 28.92 -31.60
CA ARG A 131 -0.19 27.88 -31.33
C ARG A 131 -1.28 27.74 -32.38
N ARG A 132 -1.46 28.74 -33.24
CA ARG A 132 -2.45 28.75 -34.33
C ARG A 132 -1.83 28.44 -35.69
N ASP A 133 -0.50 28.40 -35.79
CA ASP A 133 0.22 28.10 -37.03
C ASP A 133 0.40 26.58 -37.21
N PRO A 134 -0.22 25.96 -38.24
CA PRO A 134 -0.03 24.54 -38.55
C PRO A 134 1.42 24.16 -38.85
N GLN A 135 2.25 25.09 -39.33
CA GLN A 135 3.65 24.84 -39.66
C GLN A 135 4.50 24.59 -38.41
N CYS A 136 4.20 25.25 -37.29
CA CYS A 136 4.88 25.01 -36.03
C CYS A 136 4.71 23.55 -35.57
N ARG A 137 3.48 23.03 -35.66
CA ARG A 137 3.20 21.62 -35.35
C ARG A 137 3.90 20.67 -36.32
N ALA A 138 3.83 20.94 -37.62
CA ALA A 138 4.49 20.11 -38.63
C ALA A 138 6.01 20.05 -38.41
N THR A 139 6.62 21.19 -38.08
CA THR A 139 8.05 21.29 -37.77
C THR A 139 8.41 20.48 -36.52
N LEU A 140 7.64 20.62 -35.44
CA LEU A 140 7.87 19.84 -34.22
C LEU A 140 7.82 18.33 -34.49
N LEU A 141 6.81 17.86 -35.23
CA LEU A 141 6.69 16.43 -35.55
C LEU A 141 7.82 15.93 -36.46
N ALA A 142 8.24 16.73 -37.44
CA ALA A 142 9.37 16.40 -38.30
C ALA A 142 10.69 16.32 -37.51
N ASP A 143 10.93 17.29 -36.62
CA ASP A 143 12.11 17.31 -35.75
C ASP A 143 12.12 16.11 -34.80
N THR A 144 10.99 15.82 -34.16
CA THR A 144 10.83 14.67 -33.25
C THR A 144 11.06 13.34 -33.97
N LYS A 145 10.51 13.19 -35.19
CA LYS A 145 10.80 12.02 -36.03
C LYS A 145 12.30 11.91 -36.32
N ALA A 146 12.96 13.02 -36.66
CA ALA A 146 14.40 13.01 -36.90
C ALA A 146 15.20 12.60 -35.65
N ARG A 147 14.73 12.95 -34.44
CA ARG A 147 15.40 12.57 -33.17
C ARG A 147 15.41 11.07 -32.92
N VAL A 148 14.38 10.35 -33.37
CA VAL A 148 14.32 8.88 -33.29
C VAL A 148 15.49 8.25 -34.06
N TYR A 149 15.95 8.88 -35.13
CA TYR A 149 17.07 8.37 -35.95
C TYR A 149 18.43 8.95 -35.57
N ASP A 150 18.51 10.24 -35.18
CA ASP A 150 19.80 10.90 -34.91
C ASP A 150 20.17 11.00 -33.42
N GLY A 151 19.24 10.63 -32.52
CA GLY A 151 19.49 10.51 -31.08
C GLY A 151 19.68 11.81 -30.32
N LYS A 152 19.46 12.98 -30.96
CA LYS A 152 19.73 14.31 -30.37
C LYS A 152 18.59 14.76 -29.43
N TRP A 153 18.29 13.92 -28.44
CA TRP A 153 17.16 14.10 -27.51
C TRP A 153 17.38 15.20 -26.47
N GLU A 154 18.61 15.42 -25.99
CA GLU A 154 18.92 16.53 -25.07
C GLU A 154 18.60 17.88 -25.70
N SER A 155 19.06 18.08 -26.94
CA SER A 155 18.79 19.29 -27.71
C SER A 155 17.30 19.49 -27.98
N HIS A 156 16.56 18.42 -28.26
CA HIS A 156 15.11 18.48 -28.45
C HIS A 156 14.38 18.88 -27.17
N TYR A 157 14.75 18.25 -26.05
CA TYR A 157 14.19 18.55 -24.74
C TYR A 157 14.47 19.99 -24.31
N ASP A 158 15.67 20.51 -24.56
CA ASP A 158 16.01 21.90 -24.29
C ASP A 158 15.10 22.87 -25.08
N ARG A 159 14.91 22.62 -26.38
CA ARG A 159 14.02 23.47 -27.21
C ARG A 159 12.57 23.45 -26.70
N LEU A 160 12.09 22.29 -26.25
CA LEU A 160 10.76 22.15 -25.67
C LEU A 160 10.67 22.90 -24.34
N ARG A 161 11.54 22.62 -23.36
CA ARG A 161 11.46 23.22 -22.01
C ARG A 161 11.57 24.74 -22.03
N TYR A 162 12.47 25.30 -22.86
CA TYR A 162 12.65 26.74 -22.98
C TYR A 162 11.52 27.42 -23.76
N GLY A 163 10.82 26.68 -24.61
CA GLY A 163 9.64 27.16 -25.33
C GLY A 163 8.37 27.15 -24.48
N LEU A 164 8.17 26.08 -23.71
CA LEU A 164 6.98 25.85 -22.89
C LEU A 164 6.93 26.81 -21.69
N TYR A 165 8.08 27.11 -21.09
CA TYR A 165 8.15 27.93 -19.88
C TYR A 165 7.59 29.36 -20.05
N PRO A 166 7.95 30.13 -21.11
CA PRO A 166 7.31 31.42 -21.40
C PRO A 166 5.79 31.32 -21.61
N ALA A 167 5.32 30.28 -22.29
CA ALA A 167 3.88 30.09 -22.52
C ALA A 167 3.12 29.84 -21.21
N LEU A 168 3.67 29.03 -20.31
CA LEU A 168 3.09 28.78 -18.99
C LEU A 168 3.11 30.05 -18.11
N THR A 169 4.23 30.77 -18.07
CA THR A 169 4.37 31.99 -17.25
C THR A 169 3.53 33.16 -17.74
N ALA A 170 3.19 33.22 -19.03
CA ALA A 170 2.31 34.24 -19.59
C ALA A 170 0.83 34.11 -19.16
N THR A 171 0.42 32.99 -18.57
CA THR A 171 -0.96 32.78 -18.11
C THR A 171 -1.22 33.43 -16.74
N SER A 172 -2.44 33.93 -16.54
CA SER A 172 -2.84 34.56 -15.28
C SER A 172 -2.86 33.55 -14.12
N ALA A 173 -2.27 33.93 -12.98
CA ALA A 173 -2.33 33.11 -11.77
C ALA A 173 -3.73 33.08 -11.12
N THR A 174 -4.65 33.97 -11.51
CA THR A 174 -5.99 34.11 -10.90
C THR A 174 -6.95 32.98 -11.26
N ASP A 175 -6.68 32.22 -12.33
CA ASP A 175 -7.60 31.22 -12.86
C ASP A 175 -7.49 29.85 -12.19
N GLY A 176 -6.58 29.72 -11.21
CA GLY A 176 -6.43 28.54 -10.37
C GLY A 176 -6.22 27.27 -11.19
N ALA A 177 -7.06 26.25 -10.95
CA ALA A 177 -7.00 24.97 -11.67
C ALA A 177 -7.31 25.07 -13.17
N ARG A 178 -7.91 26.17 -13.65
CA ARG A 178 -8.22 26.40 -15.08
C ARG A 178 -7.12 27.15 -15.84
N ARG A 179 -6.03 27.51 -15.16
CA ARG A 179 -4.96 28.38 -15.66
C ARG A 179 -4.40 27.98 -17.03
N PHE A 180 -4.37 26.69 -17.35
CA PHE A 180 -3.77 26.16 -18.59
C PHE A 180 -4.78 25.52 -19.55
N ASP A 181 -6.10 25.67 -19.32
CA ASP A 181 -7.13 25.03 -20.14
C ASP A 181 -6.98 25.46 -21.62
N ASP A 182 -6.93 26.77 -21.89
CA ASP A 182 -6.73 27.34 -23.23
C ASP A 182 -5.41 26.91 -23.90
N LEU A 183 -4.37 26.62 -23.10
CA LEU A 183 -3.10 26.11 -23.63
C LEU A 183 -3.29 24.69 -24.16
N TRP A 184 -3.96 23.85 -23.38
CA TRP A 184 -4.21 22.46 -23.68
C TRP A 184 -5.15 22.21 -24.86
N GLU A 185 -6.06 23.15 -25.16
CA GLU A 185 -6.87 23.09 -26.38
C GLU A 185 -6.02 23.15 -27.67
N SER A 186 -4.80 23.71 -27.60
CA SER A 186 -3.87 23.68 -28.73
C SER A 186 -3.17 22.34 -28.81
N ASN A 187 -3.49 21.58 -29.87
CA ASN A 187 -2.85 20.28 -30.14
C ASN A 187 -1.32 20.40 -30.27
N TYR A 188 -0.81 21.54 -30.73
CA TYR A 188 0.64 21.79 -30.78
C TYR A 188 1.26 21.91 -29.38
N PHE A 189 0.61 22.66 -28.48
CA PHE A 189 1.07 22.78 -27.08
C PHE A 189 0.95 21.44 -26.34
N ALA A 190 -0.16 20.73 -26.50
CA ALA A 190 -0.39 19.40 -25.93
C ALA A 190 0.72 18.41 -26.31
N ILE A 191 1.06 18.31 -27.60
CA ILE A 191 2.16 17.48 -28.10
C ILE A 191 3.50 17.97 -27.53
N GLY A 192 3.76 19.27 -27.52
CA GLY A 192 5.02 19.82 -26.99
C GLY A 192 5.25 19.47 -25.52
N LEU A 193 4.25 19.69 -24.67
CA LEU A 193 4.35 19.42 -23.23
C LEU A 193 4.50 17.92 -22.94
N THR A 194 3.72 17.08 -23.63
CA THR A 194 3.76 15.63 -23.45
C THR A 194 5.07 15.03 -23.96
N GLN A 195 5.60 15.49 -25.10
CA GLN A 195 6.94 15.10 -25.56
C GLN A 195 8.02 15.53 -24.57
N ALA A 196 7.91 16.72 -23.97
CA ALA A 196 8.88 17.19 -23.00
C ALA A 196 8.92 16.27 -21.77
N ASP A 197 7.76 15.94 -21.20
CA ASP A 197 7.71 15.04 -20.06
C ASP A 197 8.10 13.60 -20.43
N PHE A 198 7.73 13.13 -21.62
CA PHE A 198 8.13 11.82 -22.12
C PHE A 198 9.66 11.70 -22.23
N VAL A 199 10.33 12.67 -22.86
CA VAL A 199 11.79 12.67 -22.98
C VAL A 199 12.47 12.79 -21.61
N ARG A 200 11.90 13.57 -20.69
CA ARG A 200 12.40 13.69 -19.31
C ARG A 200 12.29 12.39 -18.53
N GLN A 201 11.15 11.68 -18.63
CA GLN A 201 10.91 10.45 -17.88
C GLN A 201 11.68 9.26 -18.46
N VAL A 202 11.58 9.03 -19.77
CA VAL A 202 12.29 7.93 -20.45
C VAL A 202 13.80 8.18 -20.46
N THR A 203 14.21 9.45 -20.41
CA THR A 203 15.58 9.96 -20.52
C THR A 203 16.16 9.93 -21.94
N PRO A 204 16.95 10.94 -22.33
CA PRO A 204 17.69 10.93 -23.60
C PRO A 204 18.57 9.71 -23.81
N LYS A 205 19.16 9.18 -22.72
CA LYS A 205 20.03 7.99 -22.78
C LYS A 205 19.27 6.78 -23.27
N THR A 206 18.13 6.45 -22.65
CA THR A 206 17.32 5.30 -23.05
C THR A 206 16.70 5.49 -24.43
N LEU A 207 16.27 6.71 -24.77
CA LEU A 207 15.71 6.98 -26.10
C LEU A 207 16.73 6.78 -27.24
N ARG A 208 18.03 7.00 -26.99
CA ARG A 208 19.09 6.67 -27.96
C ARG A 208 19.21 5.17 -28.24
N GLU A 209 18.83 4.30 -27.31
CA GLU A 209 18.86 2.86 -27.52
C GLU A 209 17.92 2.43 -28.66
N PHE A 210 16.88 3.22 -28.97
CA PHE A 210 15.94 2.94 -30.05
C PHE A 210 16.42 3.40 -31.44
N MET A 211 17.54 4.12 -31.54
CA MET A 211 18.09 4.56 -32.83
C MET A 211 18.44 3.41 -33.78
N THR A 212 18.67 2.22 -33.24
CA THR A 212 18.98 1.01 -33.99
C THR A 212 17.88 -0.05 -33.87
N ASP A 213 16.78 0.24 -33.18
CA ASP A 213 15.68 -0.70 -32.93
C ASP A 213 14.57 -0.51 -33.98
N GLU A 214 14.74 -1.13 -35.14
CA GLU A 214 13.81 -1.01 -36.27
C GLU A 214 12.37 -1.45 -35.93
N GLN A 215 12.19 -2.30 -34.91
CA GLN A 215 10.87 -2.75 -34.48
C GLN A 215 10.14 -1.70 -33.64
N VAL A 216 10.87 -0.91 -32.86
CA VAL A 216 10.31 0.12 -31.97
C VAL A 216 10.16 1.47 -32.66
N GLN A 217 11.04 1.81 -33.60
CA GLN A 217 11.05 3.14 -34.25
C GLN A 217 9.71 3.59 -34.84
N PRO A 218 8.98 2.78 -35.64
CA PRO A 218 7.70 3.22 -36.21
C PRO A 218 6.67 3.52 -35.12
N PHE A 219 6.59 2.65 -34.11
CA PHE A 219 5.72 2.82 -32.95
C PHE A 219 6.08 4.10 -32.17
N LEU A 220 7.37 4.34 -31.93
CA LEU A 220 7.83 5.51 -31.19
C LEU A 220 7.50 6.82 -31.94
N ILE A 221 7.64 6.85 -33.27
CA ILE A 221 7.27 8.00 -34.10
C ILE A 221 5.76 8.27 -34.01
N GLU A 222 4.93 7.21 -34.09
CA GLU A 222 3.47 7.33 -33.94
C GLU A 222 3.08 7.84 -32.55
N LEU A 223 3.66 7.26 -31.49
CA LEU A 223 3.42 7.64 -30.11
C LEU A 223 3.78 9.11 -29.87
N LEU A 224 4.94 9.56 -30.33
CA LEU A 224 5.39 10.94 -30.17
C LEU A 224 4.54 11.95 -30.96
N GLY A 225 3.74 11.49 -31.92
CA GLY A 225 2.76 12.30 -32.65
C GLY A 225 1.38 12.38 -32.01
N ASP A 226 1.15 11.64 -30.92
CA ASP A 226 -0.16 11.45 -30.28
C ASP A 226 -0.09 11.81 -28.78
N ALA A 227 -0.52 13.04 -28.45
CA ALA A 227 -0.50 13.56 -27.09
C ALA A 227 -1.34 12.71 -26.13
N GLU A 228 -2.51 12.24 -26.56
CA GLU A 228 -3.42 11.47 -25.71
C GLU A 228 -2.80 10.11 -25.32
N ARG A 229 -2.15 9.42 -26.26
CA ARG A 229 -1.44 8.16 -25.97
C ARG A 229 -0.24 8.36 -25.06
N MET A 230 0.51 9.44 -25.24
CA MET A 230 1.61 9.78 -24.33
C MET A 230 1.08 10.12 -22.93
N GLU A 231 0.03 10.92 -22.81
CA GLU A 231 -0.61 11.22 -21.52
C GLU A 231 -1.07 9.94 -20.82
N LEU A 232 -1.74 9.04 -21.55
CA LEU A 232 -2.18 7.75 -21.02
C LEU A 232 -1.02 6.94 -20.43
N PHE A 233 0.12 6.85 -21.14
CA PHE A 233 1.30 6.16 -20.65
C PHE A 233 1.90 6.87 -19.43
N LEU A 234 2.19 8.17 -19.54
CA LEU A 234 2.86 8.95 -18.50
C LEU A 234 2.04 9.06 -17.21
N ALA A 235 0.70 9.03 -17.30
CA ALA A 235 -0.19 9.03 -16.14
C ALA A 235 -0.16 7.72 -15.34
N ASN A 236 0.36 6.63 -15.92
CA ASN A 236 0.42 5.30 -15.30
C ASN A 236 1.85 4.85 -14.96
N VAL A 237 2.88 5.63 -15.33
CA VAL A 237 4.27 5.38 -14.94
C VAL A 237 4.47 5.60 -13.43
N LYS A 238 5.17 4.66 -12.79
CA LYS A 238 5.57 4.72 -11.38
C LYS A 238 7.08 4.77 -11.21
N PRO A 239 7.58 5.32 -10.08
CA PRO A 239 8.99 5.23 -9.73
C PRO A 239 9.45 3.77 -9.63
N GLY A 240 10.43 3.38 -10.44
CA GLY A 240 10.97 2.01 -10.48
C GLY A 240 10.71 1.28 -11.79
N ASP A 241 9.80 1.78 -12.64
CA ASP A 241 9.54 1.20 -13.95
C ASP A 241 10.76 1.33 -14.88
N ASN A 242 11.08 0.26 -15.62
CA ASN A 242 12.04 0.27 -16.70
C ASN A 242 11.36 0.71 -18.01
N LEU A 243 11.29 2.02 -18.21
CA LEU A 243 10.59 2.63 -19.34
C LEU A 243 11.14 2.22 -20.71
N GLY A 244 12.45 1.92 -20.80
CA GLY A 244 13.04 1.39 -22.04
C GLY A 244 12.43 0.05 -22.42
N ASN A 245 12.35 -0.87 -21.46
CA ASN A 245 11.71 -2.18 -21.69
C ASN A 245 10.20 -2.07 -21.85
N ALA A 246 9.52 -1.23 -21.07
CA ALA A 246 8.09 -1.01 -21.20
C ALA A 246 7.73 -0.56 -22.64
N LEU A 247 8.51 0.35 -23.23
CA LEU A 247 8.31 0.78 -24.62
C LEU A 247 8.57 -0.34 -25.64
N ARG A 248 9.58 -1.20 -25.43
CA ARG A 248 9.81 -2.39 -26.29
C ARG A 248 8.64 -3.35 -26.23
N VAL A 249 8.14 -3.63 -25.03
CA VAL A 249 6.97 -4.48 -24.83
C VAL A 249 5.76 -3.85 -25.51
N TRP A 250 5.48 -2.57 -25.25
CA TRP A 250 4.33 -1.90 -25.85
C TRP A 250 4.39 -1.88 -27.38
N ALA A 251 5.55 -1.57 -27.96
CA ALA A 251 5.75 -1.65 -29.41
C ALA A 251 5.47 -3.06 -29.95
N ARG A 252 5.98 -4.10 -29.28
CA ARG A 252 5.73 -5.50 -29.64
C ARG A 252 4.23 -5.85 -29.60
N LEU A 253 3.51 -5.43 -28.56
CA LEU A 253 2.06 -5.67 -28.44
C LEU A 253 1.27 -4.90 -29.50
N ALA A 254 1.61 -3.63 -29.71
CA ALA A 254 0.96 -2.79 -30.72
C ALA A 254 1.18 -3.36 -32.12
N ASN A 255 2.38 -3.84 -32.44
CA ASN A 255 2.72 -4.46 -33.73
C ASN A 255 2.02 -5.81 -33.96
N ASP A 256 1.67 -6.54 -32.89
CA ASP A 256 0.95 -7.81 -32.98
C ASP A 256 -0.51 -7.65 -33.43
N ASP A 257 -1.14 -6.52 -33.14
CA ASP A 257 -2.54 -6.31 -33.46
C ASP A 257 -2.77 -6.22 -34.96
N ALA A 258 -3.73 -7.03 -35.44
CA ALA A 258 -4.29 -6.89 -36.77
C ALA A 258 -4.91 -5.50 -36.97
N LYS A 259 -5.07 -5.07 -38.23
CA LYS A 259 -5.51 -3.71 -38.60
C LYS A 259 -6.82 -3.32 -37.92
N GLU A 260 -7.75 -4.27 -37.77
CA GLU A 260 -9.06 -4.10 -37.15
C GLU A 260 -9.03 -4.03 -35.61
N LEU A 261 -7.91 -4.38 -34.98
CA LEU A 261 -7.71 -4.33 -33.52
C LEU A 261 -6.87 -3.13 -33.07
N LYS A 262 -6.13 -2.50 -33.99
CA LYS A 262 -5.34 -1.29 -33.71
C LYS A 262 -6.19 -0.25 -32.96
N GLY A 263 -5.68 0.17 -31.81
CA GLY A 263 -6.32 1.19 -30.98
C GLY A 263 -7.43 0.69 -30.04
N LYS A 264 -7.93 -0.55 -30.19
CA LYS A 264 -9.04 -1.04 -29.35
C LYS A 264 -8.61 -1.45 -27.94
N TYR A 265 -7.38 -1.93 -27.78
CA TYR A 265 -6.86 -2.49 -26.53
C TYR A 265 -5.65 -1.72 -25.98
N VAL A 266 -5.58 -0.40 -26.24
CA VAL A 266 -4.42 0.42 -25.82
C VAL A 266 -4.23 0.39 -24.30
N ASN A 267 -5.30 0.46 -23.51
CA ASN A 267 -5.19 0.40 -22.05
C ASN A 267 -4.60 -0.94 -21.56
N LEU A 268 -4.99 -2.05 -22.20
CA LEU A 268 -4.45 -3.38 -21.92
C LEU A 268 -2.97 -3.48 -22.33
N GLN A 269 -2.60 -2.87 -23.46
CA GLN A 269 -1.20 -2.83 -23.90
C GLN A 269 -0.34 -2.04 -22.91
N VAL A 270 -0.78 -0.86 -22.45
CA VAL A 270 -0.07 -0.04 -21.46
C VAL A 270 0.09 -0.80 -20.14
N ALA A 271 -0.99 -1.39 -19.62
CA ALA A 271 -0.93 -2.16 -18.38
C ALA A 271 0.03 -3.37 -18.48
N THR A 272 -0.01 -4.09 -19.60
CA THR A 272 0.91 -5.21 -19.85
C THR A 272 2.35 -4.71 -19.98
N ALA A 273 2.58 -3.61 -20.70
CA ALA A 273 3.91 -3.03 -20.85
C ALA A 273 4.53 -2.60 -19.51
N LEU A 274 3.73 -2.06 -18.59
CA LEU A 274 4.20 -1.61 -17.28
C LEU A 274 4.39 -2.75 -16.27
N VAL A 275 3.61 -3.83 -16.33
CA VAL A 275 3.81 -5.02 -15.47
C VAL A 275 4.95 -5.91 -15.96
N PHE A 276 5.22 -5.91 -17.26
CA PHE A 276 6.24 -6.74 -17.92
C PHE A 276 7.46 -5.93 -18.40
N ASP A 277 7.63 -4.71 -17.88
CA ASP A 277 8.85 -3.92 -18.04
C ASP A 277 10.09 -4.63 -17.45
N GLN A 278 9.84 -5.51 -16.49
CA GLN A 278 10.74 -6.50 -15.94
C GLN A 278 10.22 -7.91 -16.19
N LYS A 279 11.10 -8.90 -16.03
CA LYS A 279 10.75 -10.31 -16.22
C LYS A 279 9.71 -10.74 -15.18
N PHE A 280 8.47 -10.97 -15.62
CA PHE A 280 7.41 -11.46 -14.74
C PHE A 280 7.64 -12.94 -14.39
N THR A 281 8.01 -13.20 -13.14
CA THR A 281 8.22 -14.56 -12.63
C THR A 281 7.48 -14.78 -11.31
N PHE A 282 6.88 -15.96 -11.18
CA PHE A 282 6.17 -16.36 -9.96
C PHE A 282 6.46 -17.83 -9.63
N ALA A 283 6.24 -18.21 -8.38
CA ALA A 283 6.20 -19.59 -7.93
C ALA A 283 4.79 -19.89 -7.46
N ARG A 284 4.28 -21.09 -7.73
CA ARG A 284 2.96 -21.48 -7.24
C ARG A 284 3.01 -21.65 -5.72
N ALA A 285 1.97 -21.19 -5.03
CA ALA A 285 1.93 -21.12 -3.57
C ALA A 285 2.20 -22.46 -2.85
N ARG A 286 1.81 -23.59 -3.48
CA ARG A 286 1.90 -24.94 -2.92
C ARG A 286 2.70 -25.93 -3.76
N ASP A 287 3.55 -25.45 -4.67
CA ASP A 287 4.38 -26.35 -5.46
C ASP A 287 5.51 -26.95 -4.60
N PRO A 288 5.53 -28.28 -4.36
CA PRO A 288 6.59 -28.91 -3.57
C PRO A 288 7.98 -28.74 -4.21
N LYS A 289 8.07 -28.56 -5.54
CA LYS A 289 9.32 -28.37 -6.26
C LYS A 289 9.82 -26.93 -6.24
N HIS A 290 8.99 -25.97 -5.80
CA HIS A 290 9.29 -24.55 -5.82
C HIS A 290 9.75 -24.06 -7.20
N GLU A 291 9.14 -24.60 -8.27
CA GLU A 291 9.43 -24.23 -9.65
C GLU A 291 9.03 -22.77 -9.90
N ARG A 292 9.87 -22.06 -10.65
CA ARG A 292 9.61 -20.67 -11.06
C ARG A 292 9.12 -20.63 -12.50
N PHE A 293 7.92 -20.09 -12.68
CA PHE A 293 7.32 -19.86 -13.98
C PHE A 293 7.67 -18.46 -14.45
N THR A 294 7.96 -18.32 -15.74
CA THR A 294 8.12 -17.03 -16.42
C THR A 294 6.98 -16.88 -17.42
N VAL A 295 6.35 -15.72 -17.44
CA VAL A 295 5.26 -15.41 -18.37
C VAL A 295 5.77 -14.44 -19.44
N ASP A 296 5.50 -14.73 -20.71
CA ASP A 296 5.75 -13.79 -21.79
C ASP A 296 4.63 -12.74 -21.90
N ALA A 297 5.03 -11.48 -22.10
CA ALA A 297 4.11 -10.36 -22.18
C ALA A 297 3.13 -10.45 -23.36
N LEU A 298 3.62 -10.94 -24.52
CA LEU A 298 2.78 -11.06 -25.72
C LEU A 298 1.77 -12.20 -25.57
N GLU A 299 2.19 -13.33 -25.00
CA GLU A 299 1.26 -14.43 -24.68
C GLU A 299 0.18 -13.99 -23.70
N ARG A 300 0.55 -13.26 -22.64
CA ARG A 300 -0.40 -12.70 -21.66
C ARG A 300 -1.38 -11.74 -22.31
N TYR A 301 -0.88 -10.83 -23.15
CA TYR A 301 -1.70 -9.86 -23.87
C TYR A 301 -2.70 -10.56 -24.80
N ARG A 302 -2.22 -11.48 -25.64
CA ARG A 302 -3.04 -12.25 -26.59
C ARG A 302 -4.12 -13.05 -25.85
N TYR A 303 -3.77 -13.69 -24.73
CA TYR A 303 -4.74 -14.42 -23.91
C TYR A 303 -5.95 -13.54 -23.55
N PHE A 304 -5.72 -12.35 -22.98
CA PHE A 304 -6.80 -11.47 -22.56
C PHE A 304 -7.52 -10.81 -23.73
N ARG A 305 -6.79 -10.36 -24.76
CA ARG A 305 -7.37 -9.78 -25.97
C ARG A 305 -8.31 -10.76 -26.66
N ASP A 306 -7.84 -11.98 -26.93
CA ASP A 306 -8.58 -12.98 -27.69
C ASP A 306 -9.78 -13.51 -26.89
N ASN A 307 -9.65 -13.69 -25.57
CA ASN A 307 -10.78 -14.06 -24.71
C ASN A 307 -11.81 -12.93 -24.58
N ALA A 308 -11.39 -11.66 -24.60
CA ALA A 308 -12.30 -10.52 -24.65
C ALA A 308 -13.07 -10.48 -26.00
N GLN A 309 -12.40 -10.72 -27.13
CA GLN A 309 -13.05 -10.80 -28.44
C GLN A 309 -14.10 -11.93 -28.51
N ARG A 310 -13.81 -13.06 -27.85
CA ARG A 310 -14.72 -14.21 -27.73
C ARG A 310 -15.78 -14.04 -26.64
N GLN A 311 -15.82 -12.90 -25.94
CA GLN A 311 -16.76 -12.62 -24.85
C GLN A 311 -16.72 -13.69 -23.74
N ARG A 312 -15.52 -14.20 -23.42
CA ARG A 312 -15.30 -15.21 -22.36
C ARG A 312 -14.94 -14.61 -21.00
N LEU A 313 -14.77 -13.29 -20.91
CA LEU A 313 -14.38 -12.56 -19.71
C LEU A 313 -15.61 -11.90 -19.06
N GLU A 314 -15.54 -11.65 -17.76
CA GLU A 314 -16.61 -11.00 -16.98
C GLU A 314 -16.58 -9.46 -17.10
N THR A 315 -15.43 -8.89 -17.43
CA THR A 315 -15.24 -7.45 -17.61
C THR A 315 -15.02 -7.09 -19.07
N ASP A 316 -15.48 -5.89 -19.46
CA ASP A 316 -15.07 -5.28 -20.71
C ASP A 316 -13.72 -4.59 -20.52
N LEU A 317 -12.64 -5.28 -20.91
CA LEU A 317 -11.26 -4.77 -20.78
C LEU A 317 -11.04 -3.42 -21.47
N LYS A 318 -11.88 -3.04 -22.44
CA LYS A 318 -11.77 -1.74 -23.15
C LYS A 318 -12.26 -0.57 -22.29
N LYS A 319 -13.03 -0.83 -21.24
CA LYS A 319 -13.57 0.18 -20.32
C LYS A 319 -12.75 0.33 -19.04
N LEU A 320 -11.79 -0.56 -18.81
CA LEU A 320 -10.89 -0.50 -17.67
C LEU A 320 -9.70 0.41 -17.99
N GLU A 321 -9.28 1.19 -17.01
CA GLU A 321 -8.09 2.02 -17.07
C GLU A 321 -6.81 1.18 -16.88
N PRO A 322 -5.63 1.65 -17.36
CA PRO A 322 -4.41 0.85 -17.21
C PRO A 322 -4.07 0.50 -15.76
N TYR A 323 -4.26 1.43 -14.81
CA TYR A 323 -4.06 1.19 -13.37
C TYR A 323 -5.04 0.16 -12.76
N GLU A 324 -6.14 -0.18 -13.44
CA GLU A 324 -7.04 -1.28 -13.06
C GLU A 324 -6.56 -2.58 -13.71
N LEU A 325 -6.16 -2.51 -14.98
CA LEU A 325 -5.72 -3.67 -15.76
C LEU A 325 -4.39 -4.27 -15.28
N ILE A 326 -3.53 -3.52 -14.56
CA ILE A 326 -2.35 -4.12 -13.91
C ILE A 326 -2.74 -5.24 -12.92
N TRP A 327 -3.93 -5.14 -12.31
CA TRP A 327 -4.48 -6.15 -11.40
C TRP A 327 -5.14 -7.33 -12.12
N VAL A 328 -5.15 -7.34 -13.45
CA VAL A 328 -5.65 -8.43 -14.29
C VAL A 328 -4.47 -9.17 -14.92
N VAL A 329 -3.60 -8.43 -15.62
CA VAL A 329 -2.50 -9.01 -16.41
C VAL A 329 -1.42 -9.68 -15.54
N SER A 330 -1.41 -9.37 -14.24
CA SER A 330 -0.50 -9.91 -13.24
C SER A 330 -0.97 -11.22 -12.59
N ALA A 331 -1.86 -11.97 -13.24
CA ALA A 331 -2.27 -13.28 -12.69
C ALA A 331 -1.06 -14.22 -12.55
N GLU A 332 -0.79 -14.67 -11.33
CA GLU A 332 0.27 -15.62 -10.98
C GLU A 332 -0.15 -17.06 -11.34
N ALA A 333 -0.49 -17.27 -12.60
CA ALA A 333 -0.91 -18.54 -13.17
C ALA A 333 -0.41 -18.68 -14.61
N THR A 334 -0.21 -19.92 -15.04
CA THR A 334 0.06 -20.25 -16.45
C THR A 334 -1.19 -20.07 -17.32
N THR A 335 -1.02 -19.99 -18.64
CA THR A 335 -2.14 -19.88 -19.58
C THR A 335 -3.07 -21.11 -19.48
N GLU A 336 -2.51 -22.29 -19.26
CA GLU A 336 -3.26 -23.53 -19.07
C GLU A 336 -4.14 -23.47 -17.82
N GLU A 337 -3.61 -22.96 -16.71
CA GLU A 337 -4.37 -22.79 -15.46
C GLU A 337 -5.49 -21.77 -15.59
N MET A 338 -5.26 -20.67 -16.31
CA MET A 338 -6.31 -19.68 -16.57
C MET A 338 -7.38 -20.22 -17.53
N GLU A 339 -7.01 -21.00 -18.57
CA GLU A 339 -7.97 -21.67 -19.45
C GLU A 339 -8.79 -22.73 -18.72
N TRP A 340 -8.19 -23.43 -17.76
CA TRP A 340 -8.91 -24.32 -16.85
C TRP A 340 -9.95 -23.53 -16.03
N ALA A 341 -9.57 -22.39 -15.44
CA ALA A 341 -10.47 -21.56 -14.65
C ALA A 341 -11.70 -21.10 -15.46
N LEU A 342 -11.51 -20.73 -16.73
CA LEU A 342 -12.61 -20.36 -17.65
C LEU A 342 -13.55 -21.53 -18.01
N LYS A 343 -13.13 -22.78 -17.80
CA LYS A 343 -13.91 -24.00 -18.08
C LYS A 343 -14.57 -24.57 -16.84
N GLU A 344 -14.03 -24.30 -15.65
CA GLU A 344 -14.54 -24.81 -14.38
C GLU A 344 -15.99 -24.37 -14.14
N ASN A 345 -16.86 -25.34 -13.89
CA ASN A 345 -18.32 -25.15 -13.91
C ASN A 345 -18.81 -24.23 -12.80
N ASP A 346 -18.19 -24.29 -11.62
CA ASP A 346 -18.61 -23.47 -10.49
C ASP A 346 -18.13 -22.03 -10.62
N LEU A 347 -16.92 -21.80 -11.14
CA LEU A 347 -16.44 -20.47 -11.49
C LEU A 347 -17.27 -19.82 -12.60
N ARG A 348 -17.65 -20.57 -13.65
CA ARG A 348 -18.48 -20.05 -14.76
C ARG A 348 -19.86 -19.56 -14.35
N LYS A 349 -20.38 -20.04 -13.21
CA LYS A 349 -21.68 -19.62 -12.65
C LYS A 349 -21.57 -18.30 -11.89
N LEU A 350 -20.37 -17.89 -11.49
CA LEU A 350 -20.16 -16.63 -10.79
C LEU A 350 -20.34 -15.46 -11.77
N LYS A 351 -20.91 -14.36 -11.27
CA LYS A 351 -21.12 -13.14 -12.03
C LYS A 351 -20.67 -11.92 -11.26
N LEU A 352 -20.15 -10.91 -11.96
CA LEU A 352 -19.93 -9.60 -11.36
C LEU A 352 -21.28 -8.90 -11.13
N ALA A 353 -21.74 -8.91 -9.88
CA ALA A 353 -23.01 -8.33 -9.47
C ALA A 353 -22.83 -6.98 -8.75
N ASN A 354 -23.83 -6.10 -8.90
CA ASN A 354 -24.02 -4.92 -8.05
C ASN A 354 -25.13 -5.26 -7.03
N GLY A 355 -24.85 -6.01 -5.96
CA GLY A 355 -25.83 -6.30 -4.89
C GLY A 355 -26.11 -7.79 -4.61
N ASP A 356 -27.19 -8.07 -3.85
CA ASP A 356 -27.62 -9.34 -3.21
C ASP A 356 -27.85 -10.56 -4.16
N GLN A 357 -27.20 -10.63 -5.31
CA GLN A 357 -27.29 -11.80 -6.19
C GLN A 357 -26.61 -13.02 -5.55
N GLN A 358 -27.35 -14.13 -5.46
CA GLN A 358 -26.74 -15.44 -5.27
C GLN A 358 -25.74 -15.72 -6.40
N LYS A 359 -24.50 -16.08 -6.05
CA LYS A 359 -23.37 -16.45 -6.94
C LYS A 359 -22.59 -15.26 -7.51
N ASP A 360 -22.22 -14.31 -6.67
CA ASP A 360 -21.21 -13.32 -7.01
C ASP A 360 -19.77 -13.84 -6.81
N TRP A 361 -18.77 -13.06 -7.24
CA TRP A 361 -17.36 -13.47 -7.18
C TRP A 361 -16.79 -13.66 -5.77
N SER A 362 -17.41 -13.12 -4.72
CA SER A 362 -17.02 -13.40 -3.33
C SER A 362 -17.11 -14.88 -2.96
N GLU A 363 -18.00 -15.63 -3.63
CA GLU A 363 -18.17 -17.08 -3.44
C GLU A 363 -16.95 -17.88 -3.90
N ALA A 364 -16.03 -17.29 -4.67
CA ALA A 364 -14.78 -17.94 -5.06
C ALA A 364 -13.88 -18.26 -3.84
N TYR A 365 -13.96 -17.47 -2.76
CA TYR A 365 -13.18 -17.72 -1.54
C TYR A 365 -13.63 -18.99 -0.79
N PRO A 366 -14.93 -19.14 -0.42
CA PRO A 366 -15.41 -20.34 0.27
C PRO A 366 -15.47 -21.61 -0.60
N MET A 367 -15.26 -21.53 -1.93
CA MET A 367 -15.11 -22.72 -2.78
C MET A 367 -13.97 -23.64 -2.32
N ILE A 368 -12.92 -23.06 -1.73
CA ILE A 368 -11.77 -23.80 -1.24
C ILE A 368 -12.05 -24.30 0.17
N ASN A 369 -12.14 -25.61 0.32
CA ASN A 369 -12.39 -26.25 1.62
C ASN A 369 -11.24 -25.94 2.60
N TYR A 370 -11.59 -25.43 3.79
CA TYR A 370 -10.59 -25.06 4.80
C TYR A 370 -10.00 -26.30 5.48
N ARG A 371 -8.68 -26.46 5.38
CA ARG A 371 -7.92 -27.60 5.93
C ARG A 371 -7.30 -27.25 7.28
N MET A 372 -8.08 -27.41 8.36
CA MET A 372 -7.60 -27.17 9.73
C MET A 372 -6.39 -28.02 10.11
N ASP A 373 -6.25 -29.21 9.53
CA ASP A 373 -5.10 -30.09 9.73
C ASP A 373 -3.78 -29.46 9.23
N PHE A 374 -3.82 -28.57 8.24
CA PHE A 374 -2.64 -27.82 7.80
C PHE A 374 -2.19 -26.79 8.83
N VAL A 375 -3.10 -26.33 9.70
CA VAL A 375 -2.82 -25.36 10.76
C VAL A 375 -2.40 -26.06 12.05
N THR A 376 -3.09 -27.13 12.43
CA THR A 376 -2.86 -27.85 13.68
C THR A 376 -1.71 -28.86 13.59
N GLY A 377 -1.38 -29.30 12.37
CA GLY A 377 -0.49 -30.45 12.16
C GLY A 377 -1.10 -31.77 12.62
N ALA A 378 -2.44 -31.81 12.80
CA ALA A 378 -3.19 -33.01 13.12
C ALA A 378 -3.25 -33.95 11.90
N LYS A 379 -3.77 -35.16 12.11
CA LYS A 379 -4.05 -36.07 10.99
C LYS A 379 -5.17 -35.48 10.12
N PRO A 380 -5.12 -35.67 8.79
CA PRO A 380 -6.21 -35.26 7.92
C PRO A 380 -7.54 -35.87 8.39
N PRO A 381 -8.66 -35.13 8.33
CA PRO A 381 -9.95 -35.67 8.68
C PRO A 381 -10.32 -36.83 7.73
N LYS A 382 -11.30 -37.66 8.13
CA LYS A 382 -11.83 -38.67 7.20
C LYS A 382 -12.53 -37.97 6.04
N ALA A 383 -12.20 -38.37 4.81
CA ALA A 383 -12.88 -37.85 3.63
C ALA A 383 -14.38 -38.23 3.62
N PRO A 384 -15.25 -37.38 3.04
CA PRO A 384 -16.65 -37.73 2.85
C PRO A 384 -16.83 -39.05 2.07
N PRO A 385 -17.90 -39.82 2.33
CA PRO A 385 -18.19 -41.04 1.56
C PRO A 385 -18.18 -40.78 0.04
N GLY A 386 -17.44 -41.60 -0.70
CA GLY A 386 -17.31 -41.47 -2.17
C GLY A 386 -16.25 -40.46 -2.65
N LYS A 387 -15.51 -39.81 -1.75
CA LYS A 387 -14.36 -38.94 -2.09
C LYS A 387 -13.03 -39.65 -1.78
N LYS A 388 -11.96 -39.26 -2.46
CA LYS A 388 -10.59 -39.73 -2.16
C LYS A 388 -10.23 -39.34 -0.73
N ALA A 389 -9.47 -40.20 -0.04
CA ALA A 389 -8.95 -39.89 1.29
C ALA A 389 -8.11 -38.60 1.26
N TYR A 390 -8.29 -37.73 2.26
CA TYR A 390 -7.43 -36.56 2.42
C TYR A 390 -6.00 -37.01 2.74
N LYS A 391 -5.03 -36.43 2.04
CA LYS A 391 -3.61 -36.67 2.28
C LYS A 391 -3.04 -35.66 3.29
N PRO A 392 -1.93 -35.98 3.96
CA PRO A 392 -1.15 -35.00 4.71
C PRO A 392 -0.67 -33.86 3.81
N LEU A 393 -0.41 -32.68 4.38
CA LEU A 393 0.01 -31.48 3.64
C LEU A 393 1.17 -31.76 2.65
N ALA A 394 2.22 -32.44 3.11
CA ALA A 394 3.42 -32.74 2.32
C ALA A 394 3.15 -33.60 1.07
N GLU A 395 2.03 -34.33 1.03
CA GLU A 395 1.64 -35.22 -0.06
C GLU A 395 0.40 -34.73 -0.82
N SER A 396 -0.18 -33.61 -0.38
CA SER A 396 -1.46 -33.11 -0.88
C SER A 396 -1.32 -32.41 -2.23
N PHE A 397 -0.19 -31.75 -2.49
CA PHE A 397 0.04 -30.99 -3.71
C PHE A 397 1.15 -31.61 -4.53
N THR A 398 0.95 -31.74 -5.84
CA THR A 398 2.01 -32.20 -6.76
C THR A 398 2.57 -31.07 -7.60
N ARG A 399 1.74 -30.06 -7.91
CA ARG A 399 2.09 -28.91 -8.75
C ARG A 399 1.66 -27.58 -8.16
N GLY A 400 0.74 -27.56 -7.18
CA GLY A 400 0.20 -26.34 -6.56
C GLY A 400 -0.69 -25.50 -7.49
N THR A 401 -1.38 -26.14 -8.45
CA THR A 401 -2.22 -25.43 -9.44
C THR A 401 -3.57 -25.00 -8.87
N LEU A 402 -4.29 -24.10 -9.55
CA LEU A 402 -5.67 -23.74 -9.16
C LEU A 402 -6.61 -24.94 -9.09
N GLU A 403 -6.48 -25.88 -10.02
CA GLU A 403 -7.25 -27.13 -10.05
C GLU A 403 -6.96 -27.99 -8.80
N GLU A 404 -5.68 -28.16 -8.46
CA GLU A 404 -5.30 -28.90 -7.25
C GLU A 404 -5.77 -28.19 -5.98
N ILE A 405 -5.68 -26.86 -5.90
CA ILE A 405 -6.17 -26.09 -4.74
C ILE A 405 -7.68 -26.30 -4.56
N LEU A 406 -8.46 -26.31 -5.65
CA LEU A 406 -9.89 -26.61 -5.62
C LEU A 406 -10.19 -28.05 -5.17
N GLU A 407 -9.42 -29.04 -5.64
CA GLU A 407 -9.62 -30.45 -5.25
C GLU A 407 -9.21 -30.72 -3.78
N VAL A 408 -8.06 -30.18 -3.35
CA VAL A 408 -7.40 -30.52 -2.09
C VAL A 408 -7.93 -29.69 -0.92
N GLY A 409 -8.31 -28.44 -1.19
CA GLY A 409 -8.52 -27.42 -0.17
C GLY A 409 -7.22 -26.77 0.30
N GLY A 410 -7.32 -25.90 1.30
CA GLY A 410 -6.17 -25.15 1.81
C GLY A 410 -6.52 -24.31 3.04
N ILE A 411 -5.67 -23.34 3.38
CA ILE A 411 -5.93 -22.35 4.43
C ILE A 411 -6.24 -20.98 3.81
N CYS A 412 -6.44 -19.95 4.62
CA CYS A 412 -6.85 -18.61 4.16
C CYS A 412 -6.00 -18.04 3.00
N MET A 413 -4.68 -18.29 2.99
CA MET A 413 -3.81 -17.90 1.88
C MET A 413 -4.16 -18.59 0.56
N ASP A 414 -4.48 -19.88 0.60
CA ASP A 414 -4.85 -20.65 -0.60
C ASP A 414 -6.23 -20.21 -1.11
N GLN A 415 -7.17 -19.93 -0.21
CA GLN A 415 -8.51 -19.41 -0.55
C GLN A 415 -8.39 -18.03 -1.23
N SER A 416 -7.56 -17.14 -0.64
CA SER A 416 -7.29 -15.81 -1.19
C SER A 416 -6.60 -15.87 -2.55
N HIS A 417 -5.55 -16.70 -2.68
CA HIS A 417 -4.81 -16.88 -3.93
C HIS A 417 -5.69 -17.46 -5.03
N PHE A 418 -6.52 -18.46 -4.71
CA PHE A 418 -7.47 -19.05 -5.65
C PHE A 418 -8.48 -18.03 -6.14
N GLY A 419 -9.18 -17.34 -5.22
CA GLY A 419 -10.15 -16.31 -5.58
C GLY A 419 -9.54 -15.20 -6.43
N THR A 420 -8.37 -14.70 -6.04
CA THR A 420 -7.63 -13.65 -6.77
C THR A 420 -7.29 -14.11 -8.18
N THR A 421 -6.59 -15.24 -8.31
CA THR A 421 -6.04 -15.68 -9.58
C THR A 421 -7.12 -16.15 -10.54
N ALA A 422 -8.17 -16.80 -10.03
CA ALA A 422 -9.35 -17.16 -10.81
C ALA A 422 -10.08 -15.92 -11.31
N ALA A 423 -10.33 -14.91 -10.46
CA ALA A 423 -10.97 -13.67 -10.89
C ALA A 423 -10.15 -12.94 -11.96
N ARG A 424 -8.82 -12.87 -11.80
CA ARG A 424 -7.92 -12.32 -12.83
C ARG A 424 -8.01 -13.06 -14.16
N ALA A 425 -8.13 -14.40 -14.16
CA ALA A 425 -8.32 -15.19 -15.38
C ALA A 425 -9.60 -14.79 -16.14
N TYR A 426 -10.67 -14.41 -15.42
CA TYR A 426 -11.91 -13.87 -15.98
C TYR A 426 -11.86 -12.38 -16.33
N GLY A 427 -10.68 -11.74 -16.29
CA GLY A 427 -10.50 -10.33 -16.63
C GLY A 427 -10.83 -9.36 -15.48
N ILE A 428 -11.08 -9.86 -14.27
CA ILE A 428 -11.53 -9.04 -13.15
C ILE A 428 -10.30 -8.50 -12.41
N PRO A 429 -10.16 -7.16 -12.23
CA PRO A 429 -9.12 -6.61 -11.37
C PRO A 429 -9.27 -7.16 -9.95
N ALA A 430 -8.23 -7.83 -9.46
CA ALA A 430 -8.29 -8.56 -8.20
C ALA A 430 -6.96 -8.51 -7.44
N ALA A 431 -7.03 -8.60 -6.11
CA ALA A 431 -5.89 -8.58 -5.21
C ALA A 431 -6.05 -9.60 -4.08
N SER A 432 -4.95 -10.24 -3.71
CA SER A 432 -4.86 -10.99 -2.45
C SER A 432 -4.38 -10.01 -1.38
N VAL A 433 -5.12 -9.88 -0.29
CA VAL A 433 -4.82 -8.97 0.81
C VAL A 433 -4.53 -9.77 2.06
N GLY A 434 -3.52 -9.36 2.84
CA GLY A 434 -3.18 -9.98 4.12
C GLY A 434 -3.06 -8.96 5.24
N GLY A 435 -3.42 -9.35 6.46
CA GLY A 435 -3.37 -8.49 7.64
C GLY A 435 -3.42 -9.28 8.93
N ASP A 436 -3.21 -8.58 10.04
CA ASP A 436 -3.22 -9.15 11.39
C ASP A 436 -4.46 -8.67 12.16
N GLY A 437 -5.00 -9.56 13.00
CA GLY A 437 -6.14 -9.26 13.86
C GLY A 437 -6.11 -10.14 15.11
N ASN A 438 -7.28 -10.33 15.74
CA ASN A 438 -7.38 -11.05 17.01
C ASN A 438 -7.09 -12.56 16.96
N ARG A 439 -6.97 -13.11 15.75
CA ARG A 439 -6.64 -14.51 15.47
C ARG A 439 -5.30 -14.66 14.75
N GLY A 440 -4.46 -13.63 14.78
CA GLY A 440 -3.15 -13.61 14.10
C GLY A 440 -3.27 -13.25 12.62
N GLY A 441 -2.32 -13.70 11.80
CA GLY A 441 -2.30 -13.37 10.38
C GLY A 441 -3.44 -14.05 9.60
N HIS A 442 -4.06 -13.29 8.70
CA HIS A 442 -5.14 -13.74 7.83
C HIS A 442 -5.01 -13.17 6.43
N ALA A 443 -5.57 -13.88 5.44
CA ALA A 443 -5.59 -13.45 4.05
C ALA A 443 -6.99 -13.55 3.46
N TRP A 444 -7.38 -12.52 2.71
CA TRP A 444 -8.68 -12.41 2.06
C TRP A 444 -8.55 -11.92 0.61
N PHE A 445 -9.55 -12.25 -0.19
CA PHE A 445 -9.63 -11.87 -1.59
C PHE A 445 -10.21 -10.46 -1.74
N ALA A 446 -9.82 -9.70 -2.74
CA ALA A 446 -10.45 -8.43 -3.09
C ALA A 446 -10.61 -8.33 -4.60
N TYR A 447 -11.69 -7.71 -5.06
CA TYR A 447 -11.94 -7.51 -6.49
C TYR A 447 -12.70 -6.23 -6.79
N LEU A 448 -12.53 -5.73 -8.01
CA LEU A 448 -13.23 -4.56 -8.51
C LEU A 448 -14.63 -4.94 -9.01
N MET A 449 -15.65 -4.31 -8.45
CA MET A 449 -17.05 -4.49 -8.83
C MET A 449 -17.40 -3.70 -10.10
N PRO A 450 -18.53 -3.96 -10.78
CA PRO A 450 -18.95 -3.23 -11.98
C PRO A 450 -19.10 -1.72 -11.81
N ASN A 451 -19.38 -1.25 -10.59
CA ASN A 451 -19.41 0.17 -10.24
C ASN A 451 -18.00 0.80 -10.06
N HIS A 452 -16.94 0.03 -10.38
CA HIS A 452 -15.53 0.40 -10.20
C HIS A 452 -15.10 0.63 -8.75
N GLN A 453 -15.82 0.09 -7.78
CA GLN A 453 -15.41 0.11 -6.38
C GLN A 453 -14.85 -1.25 -5.98
N TRP A 454 -13.86 -1.24 -5.11
CA TRP A 454 -13.25 -2.47 -4.64
C TRP A 454 -14.09 -3.10 -3.53
N ASN A 455 -14.46 -4.37 -3.71
CA ASN A 455 -14.89 -5.23 -2.62
C ASN A 455 -13.63 -5.73 -1.90
N MET A 456 -13.35 -5.17 -0.71
CA MET A 456 -12.17 -5.46 0.10
C MET A 456 -12.41 -6.56 1.15
N GLY A 457 -13.45 -7.37 0.97
CA GLY A 457 -13.83 -8.46 1.87
C GLY A 457 -14.54 -8.08 3.15
N ASN A 458 -14.44 -6.81 3.51
CA ASN A 458 -15.54 -6.16 4.17
C ASN A 458 -16.73 -6.25 3.21
N GLY A 459 -17.95 -6.46 3.69
CA GLY A 459 -19.13 -6.00 2.95
C GLY A 459 -19.05 -4.47 2.80
N PHE A 460 -18.07 -3.97 2.05
CA PHE A 460 -17.82 -2.58 1.77
C PHE A 460 -19.04 -2.13 1.01
N ARG A 461 -19.92 -1.42 1.73
CA ARG A 461 -21.13 -0.79 1.22
C ARG A 461 -20.73 0.58 0.72
N PRO A 462 -20.60 0.80 -0.58
CA PRO A 462 -20.53 2.15 -1.07
C PRO A 462 -21.96 2.65 -1.23
N PHE A 463 -22.38 3.59 -0.39
CA PHE A 463 -23.55 4.45 -0.64
C PHE A 463 -24.93 3.72 -0.70
N ASN A 464 -25.63 3.67 0.44
CA ASN A 464 -27.10 3.57 0.57
C ASN A 464 -27.86 2.29 0.06
N GLU A 465 -27.29 1.09 0.05
CA GLU A 465 -28.01 -0.16 -0.34
C GLU A 465 -27.94 -1.32 0.72
N PRO A 466 -28.85 -2.34 0.68
CA PRO A 466 -29.08 -3.28 1.79
C PRO A 466 -27.98 -4.31 2.09
N ARG A 467 -28.15 -5.06 3.20
CA ARG A 467 -27.11 -5.52 4.15
C ARG A 467 -26.32 -6.81 3.83
N ASN A 468 -26.50 -7.51 2.71
CA ASN A 468 -26.12 -8.94 2.62
C ASN A 468 -25.23 -9.34 1.41
N LEU A 469 -24.13 -8.65 1.12
CA LEU A 469 -23.10 -9.21 0.24
C LEU A 469 -22.27 -10.29 0.99
N PRO A 470 -21.99 -11.46 0.40
CA PRO A 470 -21.11 -12.44 1.02
C PRO A 470 -19.66 -11.92 1.08
N GLY A 471 -18.95 -12.24 2.15
CA GLY A 471 -17.59 -11.75 2.39
C GLY A 471 -16.55 -12.52 1.57
N THR A 472 -15.55 -11.84 1.03
CA THR A 472 -14.40 -12.48 0.33
C THR A 472 -13.35 -13.05 1.30
N GLY A 473 -13.81 -13.46 2.49
CA GLY A 473 -13.01 -14.12 3.51
C GLY A 473 -12.54 -13.25 4.68
N ARG A 474 -12.73 -11.93 4.69
CA ARG A 474 -12.24 -11.06 5.78
C ARG A 474 -13.03 -11.29 7.08
N TYR A 475 -12.32 -11.37 8.20
CA TYR A 475 -12.96 -11.54 9.51
C TYR A 475 -13.29 -10.19 10.16
N ALA A 476 -14.37 -10.17 10.93
CA ALA A 476 -14.88 -8.99 11.62
C ALA A 476 -14.14 -8.65 12.93
N ASP A 477 -13.13 -9.42 13.34
CA ASP A 477 -12.46 -9.32 14.63
C ASP A 477 -11.09 -8.64 14.56
N GLY A 478 -11.04 -7.43 13.99
CA GLY A 478 -9.87 -6.55 14.05
C GLY A 478 -9.01 -6.52 12.78
N TYR A 479 -9.43 -7.15 11.70
CA TYR A 479 -8.70 -7.15 10.43
C TYR A 479 -8.97 -5.89 9.60
N ALA A 480 -9.02 -4.71 10.21
CA ALA A 480 -9.40 -3.44 9.58
C ALA A 480 -8.31 -2.82 8.68
N ASN A 481 -7.09 -3.36 8.72
CA ASN A 481 -5.99 -2.96 7.87
C ASN A 481 -5.33 -4.18 7.23
N GLY A 482 -5.06 -4.10 5.94
CA GLY A 482 -4.38 -5.12 5.16
C GLY A 482 -3.34 -4.53 4.22
N HIS A 483 -2.49 -5.41 3.71
CA HIS A 483 -1.47 -5.09 2.73
C HIS A 483 -1.59 -6.03 1.54
N THR A 484 -1.21 -5.53 0.37
CA THR A 484 -1.11 -6.31 -0.87
C THR A 484 0.17 -5.93 -1.59
N ARG A 485 0.48 -6.63 -2.68
CA ARG A 485 1.63 -6.34 -3.52
C ARG A 485 1.18 -5.61 -4.77
N ASP A 486 1.71 -4.42 -5.00
CA ASP A 486 1.51 -3.67 -6.24
C ASP A 486 2.05 -4.50 -7.42
N PRO A 487 1.21 -4.91 -8.39
CA PRO A 487 1.66 -5.79 -9.47
C PRO A 487 2.66 -5.15 -10.42
N GLN A 488 2.67 -3.82 -10.50
CA GLN A 488 3.58 -3.06 -11.37
C GLN A 488 4.96 -2.94 -10.73
N THR A 489 5.03 -2.50 -9.47
CA THR A 489 6.32 -2.21 -8.81
C THR A 489 6.85 -3.37 -7.96
N GLY A 490 6.02 -4.36 -7.66
CA GLY A 490 6.33 -5.48 -6.77
C GLY A 490 6.45 -5.10 -5.29
N ARG A 491 6.19 -3.84 -4.91
CA ARG A 491 6.27 -3.35 -3.53
C ARG A 491 5.02 -3.69 -2.73
N SER A 492 5.18 -3.86 -1.42
CA SER A 492 4.04 -3.92 -0.50
C SER A 492 3.36 -2.55 -0.43
N ILE A 493 2.04 -2.52 -0.53
CA ILE A 493 1.21 -1.32 -0.41
C ILE A 493 0.05 -1.61 0.57
N GLY A 494 -0.41 -0.56 1.24
CA GLY A 494 -1.59 -0.65 2.09
C GLY A 494 -2.85 -0.86 1.25
N GLU A 495 -3.83 -1.59 1.78
CA GLU A 495 -5.07 -1.87 1.07
C GLU A 495 -5.87 -0.60 0.71
N PHE A 496 -5.70 0.49 1.49
CA PHE A 496 -6.33 1.79 1.23
C PHE A 496 -5.87 2.41 -0.10
N GLU A 497 -4.61 2.18 -0.51
CA GLU A 497 -4.07 2.69 -1.76
C GLU A 497 -4.72 2.02 -2.96
N VAL A 498 -5.17 0.77 -2.80
CA VAL A 498 -5.97 0.07 -3.79
C VAL A 498 -7.41 0.58 -3.74
N GLN A 499 -8.00 0.64 -2.55
CA GLN A 499 -9.39 1.01 -2.36
C GLN A 499 -9.72 2.41 -2.92
N ILE A 500 -8.87 3.40 -2.66
CA ILE A 500 -9.07 4.78 -3.15
C ILE A 500 -9.10 4.84 -4.68
N THR A 501 -8.48 3.88 -5.39
CA THR A 501 -8.53 3.84 -6.85
C THR A 501 -9.94 3.69 -7.40
N GLY A 502 -10.82 3.06 -6.62
CA GLY A 502 -12.22 2.88 -6.95
C GLY A 502 -13.14 4.03 -6.51
N ASP A 503 -12.64 5.05 -5.81
CA ASP A 503 -13.49 6.15 -5.35
C ASP A 503 -14.06 6.96 -6.54
N PRO A 504 -15.38 7.17 -6.63
CA PRO A 504 -15.99 7.92 -7.73
C PRO A 504 -15.40 9.32 -7.95
N LYS A 505 -15.04 10.05 -6.88
CA LYS A 505 -14.42 11.38 -6.98
C LYS A 505 -13.02 11.30 -7.58
N ARG A 506 -12.24 10.26 -7.25
CA ARG A 506 -10.92 10.04 -7.86
C ARG A 506 -11.07 9.72 -9.35
N ARG A 507 -12.11 8.97 -9.73
CA ARG A 507 -12.37 8.54 -11.12
C ARG A 507 -12.96 9.63 -12.01
N MET A 508 -13.28 10.81 -11.48
CA MET A 508 -13.79 11.93 -12.28
C MET A 508 -12.73 12.37 -13.29
N LYS A 509 -12.87 11.94 -14.55
CA LYS A 509 -11.89 12.18 -15.61
C LYS A 509 -11.53 13.65 -15.76
N SER A 510 -12.54 14.55 -15.77
CA SER A 510 -12.35 15.99 -15.89
C SER A 510 -11.46 16.60 -14.80
N HIS A 511 -11.41 15.98 -13.62
CA HIS A 511 -10.62 16.43 -12.48
C HIS A 511 -9.22 15.83 -12.52
N TYR A 512 -9.11 14.51 -12.71
CA TYR A 512 -7.83 13.81 -12.62
C TYR A 512 -6.91 14.09 -13.82
N GLU A 513 -7.47 14.20 -15.02
CA GLU A 513 -6.74 14.63 -16.22
C GLU A 513 -6.18 16.05 -16.03
N LYS A 514 -7.01 16.96 -15.52
CA LYS A 514 -6.59 18.32 -15.20
C LYS A 514 -5.49 18.37 -14.14
N ALA A 515 -5.62 17.60 -13.05
CA ALA A 515 -4.58 17.51 -12.03
C ALA A 515 -3.27 16.93 -12.59
N PHE A 516 -3.33 15.92 -13.45
CA PHE A 516 -2.17 15.36 -14.13
C PHE A 516 -1.47 16.40 -15.01
N ARG A 517 -2.23 17.13 -15.83
CA ARG A 517 -1.71 18.21 -16.69
C ARG A 517 -1.06 19.35 -15.91
N LEU A 518 -1.62 19.72 -14.76
CA LEU A 518 -1.02 20.69 -13.83
C LEU A 518 0.31 20.17 -13.26
N ARG A 519 0.42 18.87 -12.95
CA ARG A 519 1.68 18.23 -12.55
C ARG A 519 2.71 18.24 -13.69
N LEU A 520 2.30 18.03 -14.95
CA LEU A 520 3.19 18.17 -16.11
C LEU A 520 3.75 19.60 -16.22
N ALA A 521 2.89 20.61 -16.08
CA ALA A 521 3.34 22.01 -16.04
C ALA A 521 4.31 22.27 -14.89
N ALA A 522 4.04 21.75 -13.69
CA ALA A 522 4.92 21.88 -12.52
C ALA A 522 6.34 21.36 -12.79
N ARG A 523 6.48 20.29 -13.61
CA ARG A 523 7.79 19.74 -13.99
C ARG A 523 8.56 20.66 -14.94
N VAL A 524 7.87 21.40 -15.82
CA VAL A 524 8.50 22.44 -16.65
C VAL A 524 9.03 23.58 -15.79
N TYR A 525 8.25 24.04 -14.80
CA TYR A 525 8.71 25.02 -13.81
C TYR A 525 9.94 24.52 -13.04
N ALA A 526 9.90 23.27 -12.56
CA ALA A 526 11.03 22.63 -11.88
C ALA A 526 12.30 22.61 -12.75
N ALA A 527 12.16 22.23 -14.03
CA ALA A 527 13.26 22.17 -15.00
C ALA A 527 13.84 23.55 -15.38
N ASN A 528 13.14 24.64 -15.04
CA ASN A 528 13.58 26.02 -15.21
C ASN A 528 13.90 26.70 -13.87
N THR A 529 14.10 25.92 -12.80
CA THR A 529 14.46 26.38 -11.45
C THR A 529 13.43 27.31 -10.76
N ASP A 530 12.20 27.37 -11.28
CA ASP A 530 11.11 28.14 -10.67
C ASP A 530 10.30 27.25 -9.70
N GLN A 531 10.74 27.22 -8.45
CA GLN A 531 10.09 26.42 -7.40
C GLN A 531 8.74 27.00 -6.96
N GLU A 532 8.51 28.31 -7.09
CA GLU A 532 7.23 28.92 -6.73
C GLU A 532 6.15 28.60 -7.78
N GLY A 533 6.50 28.70 -9.07
CA GLY A 533 5.64 28.25 -10.16
C GLY A 533 5.34 26.74 -10.09
N ARG A 534 6.35 25.93 -9.74
CA ARG A 534 6.17 24.49 -9.49
C ARG A 534 5.17 24.25 -8.36
N TYR A 535 5.36 24.86 -7.20
CA TYR A 535 4.47 24.68 -6.05
C TYR A 535 3.05 25.15 -6.36
N ALA A 536 2.88 26.31 -7.01
CA ALA A 536 1.56 26.83 -7.38
C ALA A 536 0.80 25.83 -8.27
N CYS A 537 1.45 25.27 -9.30
CA CYS A 537 0.85 24.26 -10.16
C CYS A 537 0.43 23.00 -9.38
N LEU A 538 1.27 22.53 -8.46
CA LEU A 538 0.98 21.36 -7.62
C LEU A 538 -0.17 21.63 -6.65
N ARG A 539 -0.28 22.84 -6.10
CA ARG A 539 -1.43 23.25 -5.28
C ARG A 539 -2.72 23.28 -6.10
N PHE A 540 -2.69 23.84 -7.30
CA PHE A 540 -3.84 23.77 -8.20
C PHE A 540 -4.21 22.32 -8.54
N ALA A 541 -3.23 21.43 -8.70
CA ALA A 541 -3.50 20.01 -8.92
C ALA A 541 -4.22 19.35 -7.72
N THR A 542 -3.81 19.67 -6.48
CA THR A 542 -4.49 19.16 -5.27
C THR A 542 -5.93 19.66 -5.15
N HIS A 543 -6.23 20.88 -5.62
CA HIS A 543 -7.61 21.39 -5.65
C HIS A 543 -8.42 20.85 -6.82
N ALA A 544 -7.79 20.61 -7.97
CA ALA A 544 -8.45 20.01 -9.14
C ALA A 544 -8.91 18.57 -8.86
N ALA A 545 -8.08 17.79 -8.16
CA ALA A 545 -8.40 16.41 -7.77
C ALA A 545 -7.96 16.15 -6.31
N GLU A 546 -8.86 16.40 -5.37
CA GLU A 546 -8.61 16.27 -3.93
C GLU A 546 -8.14 14.86 -3.51
N LEU A 547 -8.60 13.81 -4.21
CA LEU A 547 -8.20 12.42 -3.94
C LEU A 547 -6.98 11.96 -4.75
N SER A 548 -6.26 12.88 -5.41
CA SER A 548 -4.99 12.58 -6.07
C SER A 548 -3.86 12.51 -5.06
N ILE A 549 -3.56 11.31 -4.56
CA ILE A 549 -2.45 11.07 -3.61
C ILE A 549 -1.14 11.63 -4.16
N ASP A 550 -0.87 11.42 -5.46
CA ASP A 550 0.36 11.90 -6.09
C ASP A 550 0.49 13.42 -6.06
N ALA A 551 -0.61 14.16 -6.28
CA ALA A 551 -0.56 15.62 -6.27
C ALA A 551 -0.18 16.14 -4.89
N TRP A 552 -0.71 15.53 -3.82
CA TRP A 552 -0.33 15.87 -2.44
C TRP A 552 1.13 15.51 -2.14
N LYS A 553 1.59 14.32 -2.55
CA LYS A 553 2.98 13.88 -2.36
C LYS A 553 3.97 14.77 -3.10
N GLU A 554 3.71 15.09 -4.37
CA GLU A 554 4.57 15.98 -5.16
C GLU A 554 4.57 17.41 -4.61
N ALA A 555 3.42 17.93 -4.15
CA ALA A 555 3.33 19.24 -3.50
C ALA A 555 4.13 19.30 -2.19
N ALA A 556 4.04 18.26 -1.36
CA ALA A 556 4.82 18.15 -0.13
C ALA A 556 6.31 18.08 -0.42
N ALA A 557 6.74 17.25 -1.37
CA ALA A 557 8.15 17.18 -1.79
C ALA A 557 8.66 18.53 -2.31
N CYS A 558 7.84 19.29 -3.03
CA CYS A 558 8.18 20.63 -3.47
C CYS A 558 8.38 21.61 -2.30
N LEU A 559 7.59 21.50 -1.21
CA LEU A 559 7.80 22.29 0.00
C LEU A 559 9.08 21.89 0.72
N GLU A 560 9.41 20.60 0.75
CA GLU A 560 10.68 20.13 1.31
C GLU A 560 11.87 20.66 0.51
N ASP A 561 11.80 20.64 -0.83
CA ASP A 561 12.83 21.18 -1.72
C ASP A 561 13.02 22.71 -1.56
N LEU A 562 11.95 23.45 -1.21
CA LEU A 562 12.03 24.88 -0.90
C LEU A 562 12.81 25.15 0.40
N GLY A 563 12.91 24.15 1.29
CA GLY A 563 13.68 24.23 2.54
C GLY A 563 13.25 25.44 3.39
N PRO A 564 14.18 26.30 3.83
CA PRO A 564 13.87 27.47 4.66
C PRO A 564 12.88 28.48 4.03
N LYS A 565 12.65 28.43 2.71
CA LYS A 565 11.65 29.29 2.04
C LYS A 565 10.22 28.80 2.25
N ALA A 566 10.03 27.54 2.63
CA ALA A 566 8.75 27.01 3.06
C ALA A 566 8.63 27.20 4.58
N ASP A 567 8.13 28.36 5.00
CA ASP A 567 7.94 28.64 6.42
C ASP A 567 6.87 27.73 7.06
N HIS A 568 6.83 27.73 8.39
CA HIS A 568 5.88 26.93 9.15
C HIS A 568 4.41 27.29 8.86
N GLU A 569 4.12 28.53 8.45
CA GLU A 569 2.75 28.95 8.10
C GLU A 569 2.28 28.33 6.79
N ARG A 570 3.16 28.28 5.79
CA ARG A 570 2.91 27.60 4.51
C ARG A 570 2.66 26.11 4.72
N TRP A 571 3.45 25.45 5.57
CA TRP A 571 3.20 24.06 5.96
C TRP A 571 1.87 23.89 6.71
N ARG A 572 1.55 24.76 7.67
CA ARG A 572 0.25 24.74 8.36
C ARG A 572 -0.93 24.87 7.39
N GLY A 573 -0.84 25.79 6.42
CA GLY A 573 -1.86 25.96 5.39
C GLY A 573 -2.02 24.72 4.51
N PHE A 574 -0.90 24.15 4.04
CA PHE A 574 -0.90 22.92 3.24
C PHE A 574 -1.56 21.75 3.99
N LEU A 575 -1.19 21.52 5.25
CA LEU A 575 -1.70 20.40 6.04
C LEU A 575 -3.15 20.60 6.48
N ARG A 576 -3.60 21.85 6.68
CA ARG A 576 -5.01 22.15 6.91
C ARG A 576 -5.84 21.72 5.70
N ASP A 577 -5.42 22.12 4.50
CA ASP A 577 -6.16 21.81 3.28
C ASP A 577 -6.15 20.30 2.99
N MET A 578 -5.03 19.61 3.26
CA MET A 578 -4.95 18.15 3.19
C MET A 578 -5.94 17.47 4.16
N ARG A 579 -6.01 17.93 5.42
CA ARG A 579 -6.96 17.39 6.39
C ARG A 579 -8.41 17.66 6.00
N VAL A 580 -8.73 18.81 5.39
CA VAL A 580 -10.08 19.11 4.89
C VAL A 580 -10.47 18.15 3.76
N ALA A 581 -9.55 17.84 2.85
CA ALA A 581 -9.80 16.94 1.73
C ALA A 581 -10.09 15.48 2.18
N PHE A 582 -9.42 15.01 3.25
CA PHE A 582 -9.46 13.61 3.65
C PHE A 582 -10.21 13.31 4.96
N ASN A 583 -10.50 14.32 5.80
CA ASN A 583 -11.26 14.18 7.05
C ASN A 583 -12.72 14.64 6.91
N VAL A 584 -13.44 14.08 5.94
CA VAL A 584 -14.81 14.51 5.64
C VAL A 584 -15.83 13.99 6.66
N SER A 585 -17.00 14.66 6.64
CA SER A 585 -18.32 14.21 7.08
C SER A 585 -18.56 12.71 7.17
N ASP A 586 -18.59 12.19 5.94
CA ASP A 586 -19.07 10.89 5.55
C ASP A 586 -18.03 9.83 5.86
N GLU A 587 -18.44 8.82 6.62
CA GLU A 587 -17.56 7.78 7.17
C GLU A 587 -16.89 6.98 6.06
N ASP A 588 -17.66 6.63 5.04
CA ASP A 588 -17.22 5.78 3.94
C ASP A 588 -16.38 6.56 2.92
N LYS A 589 -16.27 7.89 3.08
CA LYS A 589 -15.45 8.77 2.23
C LYS A 589 -14.23 9.34 2.96
N ARG A 590 -14.00 8.97 4.22
CA ARG A 590 -12.86 9.43 5.00
C ARG A 590 -11.65 8.54 4.76
N TRP A 591 -10.45 9.14 4.79
CA TRP A 591 -9.19 8.43 4.58
C TRP A 591 -8.22 8.64 5.75
N PRO A 592 -8.34 7.85 6.84
CA PRO A 592 -7.48 7.95 8.03
C PRO A 592 -5.98 7.89 7.74
N ASP A 593 -5.55 7.11 6.75
CA ASP A 593 -4.15 7.02 6.31
C ASP A 593 -3.58 8.37 5.89
N MET A 594 -4.38 9.15 5.17
CA MET A 594 -3.98 10.47 4.71
C MET A 594 -3.88 11.46 5.87
N LEU A 595 -4.65 11.25 6.95
CA LEU A 595 -4.49 12.05 8.18
C LEU A 595 -3.20 11.67 8.91
N ALA A 596 -2.88 10.38 9.00
CA ALA A 596 -1.63 9.91 9.57
C ALA A 596 -0.41 10.43 8.81
N ILE A 597 -0.48 10.48 7.46
CA ILE A 597 0.54 11.11 6.60
C ILE A 597 0.65 12.60 6.88
N ALA A 598 -0.47 13.32 6.98
CA ALA A 598 -0.47 14.74 7.31
C ALA A 598 0.18 15.02 8.69
N ASP A 599 -0.04 14.13 9.65
CA ASP A 599 0.60 14.24 10.97
C ASP A 599 2.10 13.94 10.92
N GLY A 600 2.55 13.04 10.04
CA GLY A 600 3.98 12.82 9.79
C GLY A 600 4.67 14.09 9.25
N TYR A 601 4.04 14.80 8.32
CA TYR A 601 4.55 16.11 7.86
C TYR A 601 4.46 17.18 8.95
N ALA A 602 3.41 17.20 9.77
CA ALA A 602 3.29 18.12 10.89
C ALA A 602 4.44 17.93 11.88
N GLU A 603 4.77 16.68 12.18
CA GLU A 603 5.88 16.33 13.07
C GLU A 603 7.23 16.86 12.58
N LYS A 604 7.48 16.73 11.28
CA LYS A 604 8.74 17.16 10.66
C LYS A 604 8.84 18.68 10.50
N HIS A 605 7.74 19.33 10.11
CA HIS A 605 7.79 20.71 9.58
C HIS A 605 6.96 21.74 10.33
N VAL A 606 6.00 21.33 11.17
CA VAL A 606 5.13 22.24 11.92
C VAL A 606 5.46 22.22 13.41
N TRP A 607 5.58 21.06 14.04
CA TRP A 607 5.88 20.93 15.47
C TRP A 607 7.33 21.24 15.82
N THR A 608 8.15 21.49 14.81
CA THR A 608 9.50 22.04 14.94
C THR A 608 9.52 23.57 14.97
N ASP A 609 8.36 24.23 14.80
CA ASP A 609 8.24 25.69 14.87
C ASP A 609 8.61 26.21 16.28
N PRO A 610 9.64 27.08 16.41
CA PRO A 610 10.02 27.67 17.69
C PRO A 610 8.91 28.47 18.39
N LYS A 611 7.88 28.90 17.65
CA LYS A 611 6.71 29.61 18.20
C LYS A 611 5.72 28.69 18.90
N MET A 612 5.78 27.37 18.67
CA MET A 612 4.88 26.42 19.30
C MET A 612 5.39 26.03 20.68
N THR A 613 4.53 26.13 21.68
CA THR A 613 4.88 25.64 23.03
C THR A 613 4.77 24.11 23.08
N PRO A 614 5.52 23.44 23.99
CA PRO A 614 5.38 22.00 24.19
C PRO A 614 3.94 21.55 24.44
N GLU A 615 3.15 22.37 25.16
CA GLU A 615 1.73 22.10 25.44
C GLU A 615 0.87 22.15 24.18
N GLN A 616 1.16 23.06 23.25
CA GLN A 616 0.47 23.14 21.96
C GLN A 616 0.76 21.92 21.10
N ILE A 617 2.04 21.52 20.99
CA ILE A 617 2.45 20.32 20.25
C ILE A 617 1.80 19.08 20.85
N PHE A 618 1.81 18.96 22.18
CA PHE A 618 1.14 17.88 22.90
C PHE A 618 -0.37 17.85 22.59
N LYS A 619 -1.04 19.00 22.60
CA LYS A 619 -2.47 19.09 22.28
C LYS A 619 -2.78 18.60 20.87
N GLU A 620 -1.95 18.95 19.88
CA GLU A 620 -2.12 18.46 18.50
C GLU A 620 -1.89 16.94 18.38
N CYS A 621 -0.83 16.41 19.01
CA CYS A 621 -0.57 14.97 19.03
C CYS A 621 -1.73 14.20 19.67
N ARG A 622 -2.21 14.69 20.82
CA ARG A 622 -3.35 14.11 21.52
C ARG A 622 -4.63 14.20 20.70
N GLN A 623 -4.87 15.29 20.00
CA GLN A 623 -6.04 15.45 19.13
C GLN A 623 -6.03 14.42 17.99
N SER A 624 -4.86 14.11 17.40
CA SER A 624 -4.73 13.04 16.41
C SER A 624 -5.13 11.67 16.98
N TYR A 625 -4.62 11.32 18.18
CA TYR A 625 -5.03 10.10 18.88
C TYR A 625 -6.55 10.07 19.17
N GLU A 626 -7.12 11.18 19.63
CA GLU A 626 -8.55 11.30 19.92
C GLU A 626 -9.43 11.19 18.65
N VAL A 627 -8.94 11.60 17.48
CA VAL A 627 -9.63 11.41 16.19
C VAL A 627 -9.76 9.91 15.89
N PHE A 628 -8.67 9.14 15.91
CA PHE A 628 -8.73 7.70 15.64
C PHE A 628 -9.52 6.93 16.72
N MET A 629 -9.41 7.36 17.99
CA MET A 629 -10.22 6.78 19.07
C MET A 629 -11.71 7.08 18.95
N ARG A 630 -12.08 8.26 18.43
CA ARG A 630 -13.49 8.59 18.16
C ARG A 630 -14.05 7.73 17.04
N GLU A 631 -13.24 7.48 16.00
CA GLU A 631 -13.60 6.56 14.92
C GLU A 631 -13.85 5.16 15.46
N LYS A 632 -12.92 4.63 16.26
CA LYS A 632 -13.10 3.36 16.96
C LYS A 632 -14.41 3.30 17.75
N LYS A 633 -14.67 4.29 18.62
CA LYS A 633 -15.88 4.33 19.45
C LYS A 633 -17.16 4.36 18.63
N ARG A 634 -17.14 5.05 17.49
CA ARG A 634 -18.28 5.13 16.58
C ARG A 634 -18.52 3.81 15.85
N LEU A 635 -17.46 3.11 15.49
CA LEU A 635 -17.50 1.81 14.80
C LEU A 635 -17.71 0.63 15.76
N HIS A 636 -17.66 0.87 17.08
CA HIS A 636 -17.80 -0.18 18.08
C HIS A 636 -19.17 -0.87 18.01
N GLY A 637 -19.16 -2.20 17.88
CA GLY A 637 -20.37 -2.99 17.71
C GLY A 637 -20.88 -3.06 16.27
N ASP A 638 -20.18 -2.46 15.30
CA ASP A 638 -20.41 -2.79 13.90
C ASP A 638 -20.05 -4.26 13.67
N THR A 639 -20.87 -4.93 12.87
CA THR A 639 -20.64 -6.29 12.38
C THR A 639 -19.34 -6.44 11.61
N MET A 640 -18.74 -5.34 11.13
CA MET A 640 -17.46 -5.29 10.44
C MET A 640 -16.61 -4.18 11.05
N ASP A 641 -15.66 -4.55 11.91
CA ASP A 641 -14.76 -3.61 12.56
C ASP A 641 -13.81 -2.96 11.53
N LYS A 642 -14.08 -1.69 11.20
CA LYS A 642 -13.26 -0.86 10.30
C LYS A 642 -12.23 0.00 11.06
N THR A 643 -12.02 -0.25 12.34
CA THR A 643 -11.15 0.59 13.18
C THR A 643 -9.70 0.50 12.73
N ARG A 644 -9.10 1.63 12.34
CA ARG A 644 -7.67 1.71 11.98
C ARG A 644 -6.77 1.69 13.21
N TYR A 645 -6.70 0.51 13.82
CA TYR A 645 -5.97 0.28 15.06
C TYR A 645 -4.46 0.48 14.93
N ASP A 646 -3.89 0.22 13.76
CA ASP A 646 -2.50 0.51 13.44
C ASP A 646 -2.20 2.02 13.57
N LEU A 647 -3.11 2.87 13.10
CA LEU A 647 -2.98 4.32 13.20
C LEU A 647 -3.15 4.81 14.65
N ILE A 648 -3.95 4.11 15.47
CA ILE A 648 -4.06 4.37 16.91
C ILE A 648 -2.71 4.14 17.60
N VAL A 649 -2.01 3.04 17.30
CA VAL A 649 -0.66 2.78 17.86
C VAL A 649 0.30 3.90 17.48
N LEU A 650 0.32 4.28 16.20
CA LEU A 650 1.17 5.36 15.69
C LEU A 650 0.90 6.70 16.39
N ALA A 651 -0.38 7.08 16.53
CA ALA A 651 -0.75 8.32 17.21
C ALA A 651 -0.42 8.28 18.71
N ALA A 652 -0.55 7.12 19.36
CA ALA A 652 -0.18 6.93 20.75
C ALA A 652 1.32 7.05 20.97
N GLU A 653 2.14 6.40 20.13
CA GLU A 653 3.61 6.49 20.15
C GLU A 653 4.08 7.94 20.02
N ARG A 654 3.52 8.65 19.05
CA ARG A 654 3.82 10.07 18.82
C ARG A 654 3.47 10.94 20.02
N THR A 655 2.29 10.75 20.62
CA THR A 655 1.88 11.49 21.82
C THR A 655 2.79 11.18 23.01
N ALA A 656 3.16 9.90 23.19
CA ALA A 656 4.08 9.47 24.24
C ALA A 656 5.46 10.11 24.08
N ARG A 657 6.01 10.19 22.87
CA ARG A 657 7.31 10.86 22.60
C ARG A 657 7.31 12.34 23.00
N GLN A 658 6.17 13.03 22.94
CA GLN A 658 6.07 14.41 23.43
C GLN A 658 6.03 14.45 24.96
N LEU A 659 5.27 13.56 25.60
CA LEU A 659 5.16 13.49 27.06
C LEU A 659 6.49 13.09 27.74
N VAL A 660 7.31 12.26 27.10
CA VAL A 660 8.65 11.86 27.60
C VAL A 660 9.59 13.05 27.78
N LYS A 661 9.38 14.16 27.05
CA LYS A 661 10.21 15.37 27.17
C LYS A 661 10.06 16.06 28.53
N ASP A 662 8.93 15.89 29.21
CA ASP A 662 8.73 16.39 30.58
C ASP A 662 9.24 15.35 31.59
N THR A 663 10.49 15.54 32.04
CA THR A 663 11.14 14.64 32.99
C THR A 663 10.74 14.89 34.45
N THR A 664 9.82 15.83 34.71
CA THR A 664 9.34 16.07 36.08
C THR A 664 8.56 14.86 36.61
N PRO A 665 8.46 14.67 37.94
CA PRO A 665 7.63 13.61 38.50
C PRO A 665 6.17 13.66 38.00
N LYS A 666 5.64 14.88 37.75
CA LYS A 666 4.30 15.06 37.22
C LYS A 666 4.19 14.70 35.73
N GLY A 667 5.19 15.06 34.94
CA GLY A 667 5.30 14.66 33.52
C GLY A 667 5.35 13.14 33.35
N GLN A 668 6.19 12.46 34.15
CA GLN A 668 6.28 11.00 34.18
C GLN A 668 4.96 10.33 34.62
N GLU A 669 4.26 10.92 35.60
CA GLU A 669 2.95 10.45 36.02
C GLU A 669 1.91 10.60 34.89
N ASN A 670 1.88 11.76 34.20
CA ASN A 670 0.99 12.01 33.07
C ASN A 670 1.25 11.04 31.91
N LEU A 671 2.52 10.80 31.58
CA LEU A 671 2.96 9.82 30.58
C LEU A 671 2.48 8.41 30.94
N PHE A 672 2.70 7.98 32.18
CA PHE A 672 2.25 6.69 32.68
C PHE A 672 0.73 6.53 32.55
N PHE A 673 -0.05 7.51 33.01
CA PHE A 673 -1.51 7.44 32.93
C PHE A 673 -2.00 7.47 31.48
N TYR A 674 -1.38 8.26 30.61
CA TYR A 674 -1.73 8.29 29.19
C TYR A 674 -1.53 6.92 28.53
N LEU A 675 -0.34 6.32 28.68
CA LEU A 675 -0.03 5.02 28.09
C LEU A 675 -0.87 3.89 28.69
N ARG A 676 -1.14 3.95 30.01
CA ARG A 676 -2.09 3.06 30.66
C ARG A 676 -3.48 3.17 30.04
N HIS A 677 -3.98 4.38 29.84
CA HIS A 677 -5.28 4.60 29.20
C HIS A 677 -5.29 4.09 27.77
N ALA A 678 -4.24 4.36 26.98
CA ALA A 678 -4.13 3.84 25.61
C ALA A 678 -4.16 2.31 25.57
N LEU A 679 -3.46 1.66 26.50
CA LEU A 679 -3.45 0.19 26.63
C LEU A 679 -4.82 -0.36 27.04
N GLN A 680 -5.48 0.27 28.02
CA GLN A 680 -6.83 -0.11 28.48
C GLN A 680 -7.90 0.11 27.42
N ASP A 681 -7.78 1.19 26.65
CA ASP A 681 -8.68 1.58 25.58
C ASP A 681 -8.60 0.63 24.40
N ASN A 682 -7.50 -0.12 24.23
CA ASN A 682 -7.23 -1.00 23.09
C ASN A 682 -6.97 -2.46 23.47
N ARG A 683 -7.45 -2.87 24.65
CA ARG A 683 -7.25 -4.23 25.19
C ARG A 683 -7.98 -5.32 24.43
N GLU A 684 -8.99 -4.99 23.62
CA GLU A 684 -9.78 -5.94 22.84
C GLU A 684 -9.11 -6.33 21.51
N HIS A 685 -8.11 -5.56 21.06
CA HIS A 685 -7.39 -5.83 19.82
C HIS A 685 -5.93 -6.23 20.10
N LEU A 686 -5.64 -7.53 20.03
CA LEU A 686 -4.34 -8.09 20.47
C LEU A 686 -3.13 -7.49 19.74
N PRO A 687 -3.12 -7.32 18.40
CA PRO A 687 -1.97 -6.72 17.72
C PRO A 687 -1.66 -5.29 18.22
N THR A 688 -2.70 -4.50 18.47
CA THR A 688 -2.55 -3.12 18.96
C THR A 688 -2.14 -3.07 20.42
N PHE A 689 -2.73 -3.92 21.25
CA PHE A 689 -2.29 -4.09 22.62
C PHE A 689 -0.80 -4.44 22.67
N ARG A 690 -0.36 -5.41 21.86
CA ARG A 690 1.05 -5.78 21.71
C ARG A 690 1.91 -4.58 21.31
N GLY A 691 1.54 -3.84 20.26
CA GLY A 691 2.30 -2.67 19.82
C GLY A 691 2.40 -1.56 20.86
N LEU A 692 1.36 -1.39 21.70
CA LEU A 692 1.37 -0.42 22.80
C LEU A 692 2.24 -0.85 23.99
N LEU A 693 2.45 -2.15 24.23
CA LEU A 693 3.31 -2.63 25.32
C LEU A 693 4.76 -2.17 25.14
N ASP A 694 5.31 -2.28 23.93
CA ASP A 694 6.68 -1.84 23.63
C ASP A 694 6.86 -0.35 23.89
N ASN A 695 5.92 0.46 23.41
CA ASN A 695 5.91 1.90 23.62
C ASN A 695 5.77 2.27 25.11
N PHE A 696 4.94 1.54 25.85
CA PHE A 696 4.76 1.77 27.27
C PHE A 696 6.04 1.42 28.05
N TYR A 697 6.63 0.24 27.80
CA TYR A 697 7.87 -0.15 28.46
C TYR A 697 9.01 0.83 28.17
N ALA A 698 9.21 1.21 26.89
CA ALA A 698 10.23 2.16 26.50
C ALA A 698 10.11 3.50 27.24
N ALA A 699 8.88 3.95 27.50
CA ALA A 699 8.58 5.20 28.19
C ALA A 699 8.82 5.15 29.71
N VAL A 700 8.71 3.98 30.35
CA VAL A 700 8.88 3.84 31.82
C VAL A 700 10.23 3.23 32.23
N LYS A 701 10.98 2.69 31.27
CA LYS A 701 12.27 2.02 31.50
C LYS A 701 13.22 2.89 32.33
N GLY A 702 13.82 2.30 33.36
CA GLY A 702 14.74 2.97 34.28
C GLY A 702 14.07 3.55 35.53
N ASN A 703 12.74 3.67 35.57
CA ASN A 703 12.00 4.03 36.79
C ASN A 703 11.34 2.79 37.39
N LYS A 704 12.00 2.19 38.40
CA LYS A 704 11.57 0.91 39.02
C LYS A 704 10.11 0.91 39.52
N LYS A 705 9.61 2.05 40.01
CA LYS A 705 8.21 2.17 40.46
C LYS A 705 7.24 2.09 39.28
N LEU A 706 7.51 2.80 38.20
CA LEU A 706 6.66 2.81 37.00
C LEU A 706 6.78 1.51 36.21
N GLU A 707 7.98 0.91 36.14
CA GLU A 707 8.20 -0.42 35.58
C GLU A 707 7.33 -1.48 36.28
N ARG A 708 7.31 -1.48 37.62
CA ARG A 708 6.46 -2.40 38.37
C ARG A 708 4.97 -2.18 38.08
N PHE A 709 4.51 -0.93 38.03
CA PHE A 709 3.11 -0.65 37.69
C PHE A 709 2.75 -1.06 36.25
N PHE A 710 3.67 -0.91 35.31
CA PHE A 710 3.49 -1.40 33.93
C PHE A 710 3.27 -2.92 33.92
N LEU A 711 4.09 -3.69 34.64
CA LEU A 711 3.92 -5.15 34.74
C LEU A 711 2.59 -5.54 35.37
N GLU A 712 2.20 -4.86 36.46
CA GLU A 712 0.95 -5.11 37.16
C GLU A 712 -0.25 -4.85 36.25
N GLU A 713 -0.22 -3.76 35.47
CA GLU A 713 -1.31 -3.39 34.58
C GLU A 713 -1.38 -4.31 33.36
N MET A 714 -0.24 -4.62 32.73
CA MET A 714 -0.15 -5.59 31.63
C MET A 714 -0.75 -6.95 32.06
N ARG A 715 -0.31 -7.46 33.21
CA ARG A 715 -0.83 -8.71 33.78
C ARG A 715 -2.33 -8.62 34.08
N ARG A 716 -2.79 -7.51 34.66
CA ARG A 716 -4.20 -7.30 35.01
C ARG A 716 -5.10 -7.34 33.77
N ILE A 717 -4.71 -6.65 32.70
CA ILE A 717 -5.49 -6.62 31.46
C ILE A 717 -5.53 -8.01 30.83
N TYR A 718 -4.37 -8.68 30.74
CA TYR A 718 -4.30 -10.05 30.23
C TYR A 718 -5.24 -11.01 30.98
N VAL A 719 -5.16 -11.05 32.31
CA VAL A 719 -6.00 -11.93 33.15
C VAL A 719 -7.49 -11.64 32.97
N ARG A 720 -7.86 -10.38 32.84
CA ARG A 720 -9.28 -9.99 32.78
C ARG A 720 -9.91 -10.24 31.41
N GLU A 721 -9.14 -10.10 30.32
CA GLU A 721 -9.72 -9.98 28.97
C GLU A 721 -9.15 -10.98 27.96
N MET A 722 -8.02 -11.65 28.25
CA MET A 722 -7.28 -12.45 27.25
C MET A 722 -6.92 -13.87 27.70
N GLU A 723 -6.99 -14.15 29.01
CA GLU A 723 -6.68 -15.47 29.58
C GLU A 723 -7.64 -16.56 29.05
N ASP A 724 -8.89 -16.20 28.80
CA ASP A 724 -9.83 -17.09 28.13
C ASP A 724 -9.65 -17.03 26.61
N THR A 725 -9.17 -18.13 26.05
CA THR A 725 -8.97 -18.32 24.62
C THR A 725 -10.12 -19.08 23.96
N GLY A 726 -11.09 -19.56 24.75
CA GLY A 726 -12.13 -20.48 24.27
C GLY A 726 -11.54 -21.76 23.68
N ASN A 727 -12.19 -22.28 22.63
CA ASN A 727 -11.73 -23.45 21.86
C ASN A 727 -11.17 -23.07 20.47
N ASP A 728 -10.80 -21.79 20.27
CA ASP A 728 -10.30 -21.29 19.00
C ASP A 728 -8.76 -21.44 18.92
N VAL A 729 -8.30 -22.34 18.04
CA VAL A 729 -6.88 -22.64 17.83
C VAL A 729 -6.08 -21.41 17.43
N PHE A 730 -6.65 -20.54 16.59
CA PHE A 730 -5.95 -19.34 16.13
C PHE A 730 -5.81 -18.36 17.29
N ARG A 731 -6.90 -18.13 18.04
CA ARG A 731 -6.86 -17.30 19.24
C ARG A 731 -5.85 -17.82 20.27
N MET A 732 -5.83 -19.12 20.53
CA MET A 732 -4.86 -19.76 21.42
C MET A 732 -3.42 -19.47 20.99
N LYS A 733 -3.11 -19.66 19.70
CA LYS A 733 -1.76 -19.37 19.16
C LYS A 733 -1.39 -17.90 19.27
N THR A 734 -2.32 -16.98 18.99
CA THR A 734 -2.08 -15.53 19.09
C THR A 734 -1.84 -15.10 20.54
N VAL A 735 -2.64 -15.60 21.49
CA VAL A 735 -2.46 -15.31 22.92
C VAL A 735 -1.15 -15.92 23.43
N LEU A 736 -0.81 -17.14 23.01
CA LEU A 736 0.48 -17.77 23.35
C LEU A 736 1.66 -16.88 22.88
N GLY A 737 1.62 -16.42 21.63
CA GLY A 737 2.62 -15.49 21.11
C GLY A 737 2.67 -14.15 21.85
N LEU A 738 1.54 -13.65 22.33
CA LEU A 738 1.51 -12.46 23.19
C LEU A 738 2.16 -12.73 24.55
N ILE A 739 1.91 -13.89 25.17
CA ILE A 739 2.57 -14.28 26.42
C ILE A 739 4.09 -14.34 26.24
N ASP A 740 4.57 -14.87 25.11
CA ASP A 740 6.00 -14.91 24.78
C ASP A 740 6.64 -13.52 24.66
N VAL A 741 5.86 -12.50 24.30
CA VAL A 741 6.30 -11.10 24.28
C VAL A 741 6.25 -10.48 25.68
N MET A 742 5.23 -10.81 26.47
CA MET A 742 5.04 -10.25 27.81
C MET A 742 6.04 -10.80 28.83
N LEU A 743 6.36 -12.09 28.78
CA LEU A 743 7.23 -12.77 29.75
C LEU A 743 8.61 -12.12 29.90
N PRO A 744 9.33 -11.76 28.81
CA PRO A 744 10.61 -11.07 28.90
C PRO A 744 10.61 -9.77 29.72
N TYR A 745 9.51 -9.00 29.77
CA TYR A 745 9.49 -7.75 30.54
C TYR A 745 9.63 -7.99 32.04
N PHE A 746 9.09 -9.09 32.58
CA PHE A 746 9.24 -9.41 34.01
C PHE A 746 10.70 -9.63 34.39
N GLY A 747 11.48 -10.27 33.50
CA GLY A 747 12.93 -10.40 33.67
C GLY A 747 13.66 -9.06 33.56
N LYS A 748 13.32 -8.24 32.55
CA LYS A 748 13.92 -6.91 32.35
C LYS A 748 13.69 -5.93 33.53
N CYS A 749 12.64 -6.16 34.31
CA CYS A 749 12.27 -5.34 35.46
C CYS A 749 12.65 -5.96 36.82
N ASP A 750 13.38 -7.08 36.83
CA ASP A 750 13.79 -7.81 38.05
C ASP A 750 12.62 -8.32 38.92
N GLU A 751 11.46 -8.59 38.31
CA GLU A 751 10.22 -9.03 39.00
C GLU A 751 9.67 -10.36 38.41
N PRO A 752 10.47 -11.45 38.34
CA PRO A 752 10.07 -12.71 37.71
C PRO A 752 8.86 -13.36 38.40
N GLU A 753 8.70 -13.11 39.69
CA GLU A 753 7.62 -13.65 40.51
C GLU A 753 6.22 -13.19 40.05
N LEU A 754 6.11 -11.97 39.51
CA LEU A 754 4.86 -11.43 38.97
C LEU A 754 4.46 -12.15 37.66
N GLY A 755 5.42 -12.72 36.94
CA GLY A 755 5.22 -13.43 35.68
C GLY A 755 4.75 -14.89 35.82
N ARG A 756 4.78 -15.47 37.04
CA ARG A 756 4.46 -16.90 37.27
C ARG A 756 3.11 -17.35 36.71
N LYS A 757 2.09 -16.50 36.80
CA LYS A 757 0.76 -16.82 36.25
C LYS A 757 0.80 -16.96 34.72
N LEU A 758 1.51 -16.07 34.02
CA LEU A 758 1.63 -16.15 32.56
C LEU A 758 2.39 -17.41 32.13
N VAL A 759 3.40 -17.84 32.89
CA VAL A 759 4.10 -19.12 32.64
C VAL A 759 3.12 -20.30 32.75
N HIS A 760 2.30 -20.32 33.80
CA HIS A 760 1.27 -21.35 33.96
C HIS A 760 0.26 -21.36 32.81
N ASP A 761 -0.22 -20.18 32.41
CA ASP A 761 -1.19 -20.07 31.32
C ASP A 761 -0.59 -20.46 29.97
N LYS A 762 0.68 -20.09 29.71
CA LYS A 762 1.46 -20.55 28.55
C LYS A 762 1.48 -22.08 28.49
N GLU A 763 1.83 -22.75 29.59
CA GLU A 763 1.83 -24.22 29.66
C GLU A 763 0.44 -24.82 29.45
N LYS A 764 -0.61 -24.19 30.01
CA LYS A 764 -1.99 -24.62 29.85
C LYS A 764 -2.44 -24.54 28.39
N ILE A 765 -2.22 -23.40 27.73
CA ILE A 765 -2.56 -23.19 26.32
C ILE A 765 -1.77 -24.17 25.43
N GLN A 766 -0.47 -24.36 25.69
CA GLN A 766 0.35 -25.32 24.94
C GLN A 766 -0.17 -26.75 25.09
N LYS A 767 -0.58 -27.17 26.30
CA LYS A 767 -1.18 -28.48 26.54
C LYS A 767 -2.49 -28.67 25.76
N GLU A 768 -3.34 -27.66 25.67
CA GLU A 768 -4.56 -27.73 24.87
C GLU A 768 -4.27 -27.82 23.36
N LEU A 769 -3.32 -27.03 22.85
CA LEU A 769 -2.87 -27.13 21.45
C LEU A 769 -2.29 -28.51 21.13
N ASP A 770 -1.49 -29.09 22.03
CA ASP A 770 -0.91 -30.43 21.87
C ASP A 770 -1.97 -31.54 21.89
N LYS A 771 -3.05 -31.37 22.66
CA LYS A 771 -4.21 -32.29 22.63
C LYS A 771 -4.90 -32.24 21.28
N LEU A 772 -5.15 -31.05 20.74
CA LEU A 772 -5.79 -30.87 19.43
C LEU A 772 -4.95 -31.43 18.28
N ARG A 773 -3.62 -31.44 18.39
CA ARG A 773 -2.72 -32.08 17.42
C ARG A 773 -2.80 -33.61 17.43
N LYS A 774 -3.20 -34.20 18.56
CA LYS A 774 -3.29 -35.67 18.75
C LYS A 774 -4.67 -36.23 18.39
N GLN A 775 -5.70 -35.40 18.36
CA GLN A 775 -7.04 -35.72 17.84
C GLN A 775 -7.00 -35.75 16.31
#